data_AF-A0A396IJJ2-F1
#
_entry.id   AF-A0A396IJJ2-F1
#
_cell.length_a   1.000
_cell.length_b   1.000
_cell.length_c   1.000
_cell.angle_alpha   90.00
_cell.angle_beta   90.00
_cell.angle_gamma   90.00
#
_symmetry.space_group_name_H-M   'P 1'
#
loop_
_entity.id
_entity.type
_entity.pdbx_description
1 polymer ?
#
loop_
_entity_poly.entity_id
_entity_poly.type
_entity_poly.pdbx_seq_one_letter_code
_entity_poly.pdbx_strand_id
1 'polypeptide(L)'
;MLSEDDNRGLIAPFTLEEIEKVVKDSDGNKSPGPDGFNFAFIKEFWHLIKHEVRIMFDQFYANEKLLRSFLSYFVTLIPKVNNPFTLKEFRPISLLGCLYKLLAKVLAGRLSKVMNSIISTSQSAFVKGRNLVDRVMVINEVVDFARRANRECLILKVDFEKAYDTVEWSFLEYMLKRVCFCPKWVAWMKACVFGGNMSILVNGTPTATEEICIQRGLKQGDPLAPFLFPLVAEGFSGLMRNAVNSNSFKGFDFRNNGLVVSHLQYADDTLCIGEASVENLWTLKALLRCFEMMSGLKVNFAKSCLIGVNVEREFMEAACNFMNCREGSLPFKHLGLPVGANPRSASSWEPLLECLHKRLNSWGNKYVSLGGRVVLLNAVLNAIPIFHLSFFKLPVKVWRKVVRIQRNFLWGGVNGGEKVCWVKWSTVCLPRAKGGLGVRDIRLVNLSLLAKWRWRLVQPDKALWKEVLICKYGSRIIFPLYPGDNVWPSVASRWWLDLMSLEGSVGTDWFNREVVKKVGNGDTTRFWLDRWVGNEPLCVTFPRLFSISCQKEMMVGAIWVGGVGGGDWNFMWRRNLFVWEEGLVLSLIEKLEGWERVELADSWWWNLEEEGVFVGIGRRKLRKGYWMVWHAVMWSIWKARNDRIFNSLVKDVADIVDDIKVISWNWANSRLKSPPCLFYDWCWNPKKCLLR
;
A
#
# COMPACT_ATOMS: atom_id res chain seq x y z
N MET A 1 -7.79 -10.77 -19.16
CA MET A 1 -7.02 -11.96 -19.62
C MET A 1 -5.64 -11.48 -20.02
N LEU A 2 -4.62 -12.33 -19.97
CA LEU A 2 -3.25 -11.94 -20.32
C LEU A 2 -3.08 -11.76 -21.82
N SER A 3 -2.26 -10.79 -22.22
CA SER A 3 -1.83 -10.62 -23.61
C SER A 3 -0.70 -11.59 -23.98
N GLU A 4 -0.44 -11.74 -25.28
CA GLU A 4 0.74 -12.48 -25.73
C GLU A 4 2.05 -11.81 -25.31
N ASP A 5 2.09 -10.48 -25.27
CA ASP A 5 3.25 -9.71 -24.80
C ASP A 5 3.57 -9.97 -23.33
N ASP A 6 2.53 -10.02 -22.48
CA ASP A 6 2.69 -10.37 -21.07
C ASP A 6 3.27 -11.77 -20.93
N ASN A 7 2.78 -12.73 -21.72
CA ASN A 7 3.29 -14.10 -21.73
C ASN A 7 4.76 -14.14 -22.18
N ARG A 8 5.12 -13.45 -23.27
CA ARG A 8 6.52 -13.33 -23.73
C ARG A 8 7.43 -12.77 -22.64
N GLY A 9 6.98 -11.76 -21.92
CA GLY A 9 7.71 -11.18 -20.79
C GLY A 9 7.87 -12.14 -19.60
N LEU A 10 6.87 -12.97 -19.32
CA LEU A 10 6.91 -13.96 -18.24
C LEU A 10 7.90 -15.10 -18.51
N ILE A 11 7.95 -15.58 -19.76
CA ILE A 11 8.83 -16.68 -20.18
C ILE A 11 10.13 -16.24 -20.84
N ALA A 12 10.52 -14.97 -20.73
CA ALA A 12 11.82 -14.52 -21.22
C ALA A 12 12.95 -15.36 -20.57
N PRO A 13 14.06 -15.65 -21.26
CA PRO A 13 15.22 -16.28 -20.64
C PRO A 13 15.61 -15.54 -19.36
N PHE A 14 16.00 -16.28 -18.31
CA PHE A 14 16.47 -15.64 -17.08
C PHE A 14 17.72 -14.81 -17.38
N THR A 15 17.94 -13.70 -16.67
CA THR A 15 19.18 -12.92 -16.78
C THR A 15 19.95 -13.00 -15.48
N LEU A 16 21.28 -12.87 -15.53
CA LEU A 16 22.08 -12.92 -14.31
C LEU A 16 21.76 -11.72 -13.41
N GLU A 17 21.50 -10.56 -14.00
CA GLU A 17 21.13 -9.32 -13.32
C GLU A 17 19.80 -9.48 -12.58
N GLU A 18 18.81 -10.17 -13.18
CA GLU A 18 17.53 -10.45 -12.56
C GLU A 18 17.70 -11.32 -11.30
N ILE A 19 18.51 -12.37 -11.39
CA ILE A 19 18.79 -13.28 -10.27
C ILE A 19 19.57 -12.54 -9.18
N GLU A 20 20.62 -11.81 -9.55
CA GLU A 20 21.48 -11.07 -8.63
C GLU A 20 20.70 -9.99 -7.87
N LYS A 21 19.77 -9.32 -8.54
CA LYS A 21 18.86 -8.35 -7.90
C LYS A 21 18.06 -9.01 -6.78
N VAL A 22 17.52 -10.21 -7.01
CA VAL A 22 16.79 -10.95 -5.98
C VAL A 22 17.69 -11.36 -4.82
N VAL A 23 18.92 -11.80 -5.09
CA VAL A 23 19.92 -12.08 -4.05
C VAL A 23 20.16 -10.85 -3.19
N LYS A 24 20.47 -9.70 -3.80
CA LYS A 24 20.74 -8.43 -3.11
C LYS A 24 19.56 -7.95 -2.26
N ASP A 25 18.35 -8.02 -2.80
CA ASP A 25 17.14 -7.54 -2.11
C ASP A 25 16.62 -8.49 -1.02
N SER A 26 17.08 -9.75 -1.00
CA SER A 26 16.63 -10.74 -0.01
C SER A 26 17.21 -10.51 1.38
N ASP A 27 16.39 -10.71 2.42
CA ASP A 27 16.87 -10.68 3.82
C ASP A 27 17.75 -11.91 4.12
N GLY A 28 18.96 -11.66 4.62
CA GLY A 28 19.95 -12.70 4.94
C GLY A 28 19.64 -13.48 6.21
N ASN A 29 18.91 -12.89 7.16
CA ASN A 29 18.72 -13.44 8.51
C ASN A 29 17.45 -14.32 8.63
N LYS A 30 17.06 -14.99 7.54
CA LYS A 30 15.92 -15.93 7.54
C LYS A 30 16.38 -17.35 7.84
N SER A 31 15.55 -18.11 8.56
CA SER A 31 15.82 -19.51 8.87
C SER A 31 15.98 -20.35 7.58
N PRO A 32 16.97 -21.27 7.56
CA PRO A 32 17.25 -22.13 6.41
C PRO A 32 16.19 -23.23 6.26
N GLY A 33 16.16 -23.85 5.08
CA GLY A 33 15.40 -25.09 4.85
C GLY A 33 16.27 -26.33 5.08
N PRO A 34 15.91 -27.47 4.47
CA PRO A 34 16.71 -28.70 4.54
C PRO A 34 18.13 -28.58 3.98
N ASP A 35 18.39 -27.59 3.14
CA ASP A 35 19.72 -27.31 2.59
C ASP A 35 20.67 -26.62 3.59
N GLY A 36 20.18 -26.16 4.74
CA GLY A 36 21.00 -25.54 5.78
C GLY A 36 21.51 -24.13 5.47
N PHE A 37 21.33 -23.64 4.24
CA PHE A 37 21.80 -22.33 3.80
C PHE A 37 20.74 -21.24 3.91
N ASN A 38 21.19 -20.00 4.13
CA ASN A 38 20.35 -18.80 4.10
C ASN A 38 20.86 -17.81 3.05
N PHE A 39 20.14 -16.70 2.86
CA PHE A 39 20.55 -15.67 1.89
C PHE A 39 21.81 -14.91 2.31
N ALA A 40 22.22 -14.93 3.59
CA ALA A 40 23.48 -14.33 4.02
C ALA A 40 24.67 -15.11 3.41
N PHE A 41 24.61 -16.43 3.43
CA PHE A 41 25.58 -17.30 2.75
C PHE A 41 25.63 -17.01 1.24
N ILE A 42 24.48 -17.02 0.55
CA ILE A 42 24.43 -16.77 -0.90
C ILE A 42 25.00 -15.39 -1.24
N LYS A 43 24.74 -14.36 -0.43
CA LYS A 43 25.25 -13.00 -0.65
C LYS A 43 26.77 -12.93 -0.53
N GLU A 44 27.33 -13.55 0.51
CA GLU A 44 28.77 -13.53 0.77
C GLU A 44 29.53 -14.25 -0.35
N PHE A 45 29.06 -15.44 -0.73
CA PHE A 45 29.70 -16.29 -1.72
C PHE A 45 29.18 -16.11 -3.14
N TRP A 46 28.38 -15.04 -3.40
CA TRP A 46 27.74 -14.82 -4.71
C TRP A 46 28.74 -14.81 -5.86
N HIS A 47 29.90 -14.18 -5.64
CA HIS A 47 30.97 -14.10 -6.63
C HIS A 47 31.50 -15.46 -7.09
N LEU A 48 31.43 -16.50 -6.23
CA LEU A 48 31.84 -17.87 -6.54
C LEU A 48 30.72 -18.67 -7.21
N ILE A 49 29.48 -18.56 -6.71
CA ILE A 49 28.38 -19.47 -7.10
C ILE A 49 27.48 -18.94 -8.22
N LYS A 50 27.60 -17.66 -8.60
CA LYS A 50 26.66 -16.99 -9.53
C LYS A 50 26.51 -17.70 -10.88
N HIS A 51 27.60 -18.29 -11.40
CA HIS A 51 27.58 -18.99 -12.70
C HIS A 51 26.90 -20.36 -12.60
N GLU A 52 27.14 -21.11 -11.51
CA GLU A 52 26.44 -22.38 -11.26
C GLU A 52 24.95 -22.18 -11.03
N VAL A 53 24.60 -21.17 -10.23
CA VAL A 53 23.20 -20.78 -10.03
C VAL A 53 22.58 -20.39 -11.36
N ARG A 54 23.31 -19.69 -12.24
CA ARG A 54 22.81 -19.35 -13.57
C ARG A 54 22.52 -20.60 -14.41
N ILE A 55 23.45 -21.55 -14.46
CA ILE A 55 23.28 -22.83 -15.18
C ILE A 55 22.03 -23.56 -14.66
N MET A 56 21.81 -23.59 -13.35
CA MET A 56 20.61 -24.17 -12.75
C MET A 56 19.32 -23.51 -13.26
N PHE A 57 19.29 -22.18 -13.41
CA PHE A 57 18.14 -21.47 -14.00
C PHE A 57 17.95 -21.80 -15.49
N ASP A 58 19.02 -21.93 -16.25
CA ASP A 58 18.96 -22.30 -17.67
C ASP A 58 18.48 -23.73 -17.87
N GLN A 59 18.91 -24.67 -17.01
CA GLN A 59 18.39 -26.04 -16.99
C GLN A 59 16.90 -26.09 -16.63
N PHE A 60 16.46 -25.31 -15.65
CA PHE A 60 15.04 -25.19 -15.32
C PHE A 60 14.24 -24.60 -16.49
N TYR A 61 14.78 -23.60 -17.17
CA TYR A 61 14.17 -22.98 -18.34
C TYR A 61 13.95 -23.97 -19.49
N ALA A 62 14.92 -24.85 -19.75
CA ALA A 62 14.86 -25.82 -20.83
C ALA A 62 14.02 -27.05 -20.48
N ASN A 63 14.19 -27.60 -19.28
CA ASN A 63 13.61 -28.89 -18.90
C ASN A 63 12.24 -28.80 -18.22
N GLU A 64 11.86 -27.61 -17.73
CA GLU A 64 10.60 -27.36 -17.02
C GLU A 64 10.40 -28.23 -15.77
N LYS A 65 11.51 -28.74 -15.20
CA LYS A 65 11.53 -29.65 -14.06
C LYS A 65 12.53 -29.17 -13.02
N LEU A 66 12.24 -29.48 -11.75
CA LEU A 66 13.12 -29.24 -10.62
C LEU A 66 13.62 -30.56 -10.04
N LEU A 67 14.83 -30.51 -9.48
CA LEU A 67 15.38 -31.60 -8.67
C LEU A 67 14.48 -31.84 -7.45
N ARG A 68 14.25 -33.11 -7.12
CA ARG A 68 13.38 -33.50 -6.00
C ARG A 68 13.83 -32.88 -4.67
N SER A 69 15.15 -32.74 -4.46
CA SER A 69 15.75 -32.12 -3.27
C SER A 69 15.32 -30.66 -3.08
N PHE A 70 14.99 -29.93 -4.14
CA PHE A 70 14.54 -28.53 -4.03
C PHE A 70 13.10 -28.42 -3.54
N LEU A 71 12.33 -29.50 -3.69
CA LEU A 71 10.94 -29.58 -3.28
C LEU A 71 10.80 -30.15 -1.86
N SER A 72 11.87 -30.63 -1.24
CA SER A 72 11.91 -31.00 0.17
C SER A 72 11.91 -29.76 1.06
N TYR A 73 11.12 -29.78 2.14
CA TYR A 73 11.05 -28.66 3.08
C TYR A 73 10.63 -29.09 4.48
N PHE A 74 10.93 -28.23 5.46
CA PHE A 74 10.53 -28.45 6.85
C PHE A 74 9.28 -27.67 7.22
N VAL A 75 8.45 -28.21 8.13
CA VAL A 75 7.36 -27.46 8.76
C VAL A 75 7.65 -27.23 10.23
N THR A 76 7.66 -25.96 10.62
CA THR A 76 7.74 -25.54 12.02
C THR A 76 6.42 -24.92 12.49
N LEU A 77 6.10 -25.07 13.77
CA LEU A 77 4.87 -24.58 14.37
C LEU A 77 5.13 -23.28 15.15
N ILE A 78 4.49 -22.19 14.73
CA ILE A 78 4.57 -20.89 15.42
C ILE A 78 3.32 -20.66 16.27
N PRO A 79 3.44 -20.35 17.58
CA PRO A 79 2.30 -20.01 18.43
C PRO A 79 1.50 -18.80 17.92
N LYS A 80 0.17 -18.91 17.86
CA LYS A 80 -0.73 -17.78 17.58
C LYS A 80 -1.14 -17.03 18.85
N VAL A 81 -1.12 -17.72 19.99
CA VAL A 81 -1.53 -17.21 21.30
C VAL A 81 -0.41 -17.42 22.31
N ASN A 82 -0.48 -16.70 23.43
CA ASN A 82 0.41 -16.93 24.56
C ASN A 82 0.03 -18.27 25.19
N ASN A 83 1.00 -19.17 25.38
CA ASN A 83 0.84 -20.51 25.95
C ASN A 83 -0.16 -21.40 25.17
N PRO A 84 0.18 -21.82 23.94
CA PRO A 84 -0.69 -22.68 23.15
C PRO A 84 -0.79 -24.11 23.74
N PHE A 85 -2.01 -24.64 23.83
CA PHE A 85 -2.32 -26.00 24.31
C PHE A 85 -2.79 -26.92 23.18
N THR A 86 -3.35 -26.37 22.09
CA THR A 86 -3.90 -27.17 20.98
C THR A 86 -3.22 -26.89 19.64
N LEU A 87 -3.16 -27.87 18.74
CA LEU A 87 -2.55 -27.70 17.41
C LEU A 87 -3.22 -26.57 16.58
N LYS A 88 -4.49 -26.27 16.82
CA LYS A 88 -5.23 -25.19 16.13
C LYS A 88 -4.68 -23.79 16.49
N GLU A 89 -4.06 -23.67 17.65
CA GLU A 89 -3.41 -22.45 18.15
C GLU A 89 -2.00 -22.26 17.60
N PHE A 90 -1.48 -23.21 16.84
CA PHE A 90 -0.24 -23.05 16.09
C PHE A 90 -0.52 -22.67 14.63
N ARG A 91 0.43 -21.97 14.02
CA ARG A 91 0.51 -21.72 12.59
C ARG A 91 1.67 -22.55 12.02
N PRO A 92 1.41 -23.47 11.08
CA PRO A 92 2.48 -24.15 10.38
C PRO A 92 3.16 -23.19 9.41
N ILE A 93 4.49 -23.19 9.39
CA ILE A 93 5.31 -22.42 8.45
C ILE A 93 6.29 -23.36 7.76
N SER A 94 6.32 -23.29 6.43
CA SER A 94 7.21 -24.04 5.56
C SER A 94 8.57 -23.35 5.45
N LEU A 95 9.62 -24.03 5.92
CA LEU A 95 11.02 -23.65 5.74
C LEU A 95 11.57 -24.31 4.47
N LEU A 96 11.50 -23.57 3.37
CA LEU A 96 11.96 -24.04 2.06
C LEU A 96 13.47 -23.84 1.88
N GLY A 97 14.08 -24.65 1.00
CA GLY A 97 15.48 -24.49 0.60
C GLY A 97 15.77 -23.10 0.01
N CYS A 98 16.97 -22.59 0.24
CA CYS A 98 17.41 -21.27 -0.18
C CYS A 98 17.46 -21.13 -1.71
N LEU A 99 17.99 -22.15 -2.43
CA LEU A 99 18.04 -22.15 -3.89
C LEU A 99 16.64 -22.17 -4.52
N TYR A 100 15.72 -23.00 -4.00
CA TYR A 100 14.31 -22.96 -4.41
C TYR A 100 13.68 -21.59 -4.13
N LYS A 101 13.90 -21.01 -2.93
CA LYS A 101 13.40 -19.66 -2.60
C LYS A 101 13.92 -18.61 -3.57
N LEU A 102 15.17 -18.73 -4.04
CA LEU A 102 15.73 -17.82 -5.03
C LEU A 102 14.96 -17.91 -6.35
N LEU A 103 14.76 -19.12 -6.89
CA LEU A 103 13.95 -19.36 -8.08
C LEU A 103 12.51 -18.84 -7.91
N ALA A 104 11.84 -19.24 -6.83
CA ALA A 104 10.47 -18.83 -6.53
C ALA A 104 10.32 -17.31 -6.42
N LYS A 105 11.32 -16.60 -5.87
CA LYS A 105 11.33 -15.12 -5.83
C LYS A 105 11.49 -14.48 -7.19
N VAL A 106 12.32 -15.03 -8.08
CA VAL A 106 12.44 -14.53 -9.46
C VAL A 106 11.10 -14.69 -10.18
N LEU A 107 10.50 -15.88 -10.12
CA LEU A 107 9.20 -16.16 -10.71
C LEU A 107 8.09 -15.28 -10.12
N ALA A 108 8.07 -15.09 -8.80
CA ALA A 108 7.13 -14.18 -8.12
C ALA A 108 7.33 -12.73 -8.57
N GLY A 109 8.57 -12.30 -8.78
CA GLY A 109 8.92 -10.99 -9.32
C GLY A 109 8.32 -10.77 -10.72
N ARG A 110 8.41 -11.78 -11.59
CA ARG A 110 7.78 -11.75 -12.92
C ARG A 110 6.26 -11.75 -12.85
N LEU A 111 5.67 -12.65 -12.07
CA LEU A 111 4.23 -12.75 -11.86
C LEU A 111 3.64 -11.43 -11.33
N SER A 112 4.34 -10.76 -10.40
CA SER A 112 3.89 -9.50 -9.80
C SER A 112 3.64 -8.38 -10.83
N LYS A 113 4.30 -8.42 -11.99
CA LYS A 113 4.14 -7.41 -13.07
C LYS A 113 2.76 -7.52 -13.72
N VAL A 114 2.22 -8.73 -13.83
CA VAL A 114 0.96 -9.00 -14.54
C VAL A 114 -0.25 -9.05 -13.61
N MET A 115 -0.07 -9.20 -12.30
CA MET A 115 -1.16 -9.38 -11.32
C MET A 115 -2.28 -8.34 -11.42
N ASN A 116 -1.95 -7.06 -11.68
CA ASN A 116 -2.95 -5.99 -11.77
C ASN A 116 -3.93 -6.16 -12.95
N SER A 117 -3.50 -6.80 -14.03
CA SER A 117 -4.31 -7.04 -15.24
C SER A 117 -5.23 -8.26 -15.11
N ILE A 118 -4.89 -9.18 -14.20
CA ILE A 118 -5.55 -10.47 -14.03
C ILE A 118 -6.59 -10.43 -12.91
N ILE A 119 -6.23 -9.80 -11.78
CA ILE A 119 -7.00 -9.87 -10.55
C ILE A 119 -8.00 -8.72 -10.48
N SER A 120 -9.27 -9.05 -10.23
CA SER A 120 -10.37 -8.11 -10.03
C SER A 120 -10.06 -7.04 -8.98
N THR A 121 -10.59 -5.84 -9.14
CA THR A 121 -10.41 -4.72 -8.20
C THR A 121 -10.96 -5.01 -6.80
N SER A 122 -11.88 -5.97 -6.67
CA SER A 122 -12.42 -6.49 -5.39
C SER A 122 -11.38 -7.24 -4.55
N GLN A 123 -10.32 -7.76 -5.18
CA GLN A 123 -9.16 -8.36 -4.53
C GLN A 123 -7.99 -7.36 -4.52
N SER A 124 -7.14 -7.39 -3.51
CA SER A 124 -6.21 -6.31 -3.14
C SER A 124 -5.04 -6.82 -2.32
N ALA A 125 -5.13 -8.05 -1.79
CA ALA A 125 -3.97 -8.66 -1.14
C ALA A 125 -2.92 -8.99 -2.19
N PHE A 126 -1.66 -8.73 -1.84
CA PHE A 126 -0.47 -9.10 -2.62
C PHE A 126 -0.40 -8.51 -4.05
N VAL A 127 -1.25 -7.53 -4.38
CA VAL A 127 -1.21 -6.82 -5.66
C VAL A 127 -0.57 -5.45 -5.47
N LYS A 128 0.50 -5.17 -6.23
CA LYS A 128 1.26 -3.92 -6.13
C LYS A 128 0.36 -2.71 -6.43
N GLY A 129 0.39 -1.72 -5.54
CA GLY A 129 -0.37 -0.47 -5.68
C GLY A 129 -1.74 -0.48 -4.99
N ARG A 130 -2.26 -1.65 -4.59
CA ARG A 130 -3.51 -1.77 -3.83
C ARG A 130 -3.20 -1.77 -2.33
N ASN A 131 -3.93 -0.99 -1.54
CA ASN A 131 -3.69 -0.89 -0.09
C ASN A 131 -4.76 -1.66 0.70
N LEU A 132 -4.35 -2.23 1.84
CA LEU A 132 -5.24 -2.94 2.78
C LEU A 132 -6.45 -2.08 3.19
N VAL A 133 -6.20 -0.79 3.45
CA VAL A 133 -7.20 0.16 3.95
C VAL A 133 -8.27 0.54 2.93
N ASP A 134 -8.04 0.29 1.64
CA ASP A 134 -8.96 0.65 0.54
C ASP A 134 -10.32 -0.02 0.72
N ARG A 135 -10.33 -1.22 1.27
CA ARG A 135 -11.56 -1.99 1.44
C ARG A 135 -12.27 -1.75 2.73
N VAL A 136 -11.50 -1.47 3.79
CA VAL A 136 -12.08 -0.95 5.02
C VAL A 136 -12.84 0.33 4.68
N MET A 137 -12.33 1.15 3.76
CA MET A 137 -13.06 2.30 3.22
C MET A 137 -14.36 1.90 2.52
N VAL A 138 -14.30 1.00 1.51
CA VAL A 138 -15.50 0.55 0.78
C VAL A 138 -16.58 0.01 1.72
N ILE A 139 -16.25 -0.94 2.59
CA ILE A 139 -17.25 -1.54 3.49
C ILE A 139 -17.80 -0.52 4.50
N ASN A 140 -16.97 0.42 4.95
CA ASN A 140 -17.43 1.46 5.89
C ASN A 140 -18.38 2.45 5.19
N GLU A 141 -18.16 2.77 3.91
CA GLU A 141 -19.09 3.58 3.13
C GLU A 141 -20.40 2.85 2.81
N VAL A 142 -20.34 1.55 2.50
CA VAL A 142 -21.53 0.68 2.35
C VAL A 142 -22.37 0.69 3.62
N VAL A 143 -21.76 0.39 4.78
CA VAL A 143 -22.45 0.32 6.07
C VAL A 143 -23.01 1.69 6.49
N ASP A 144 -22.24 2.77 6.33
CA ASP A 144 -22.71 4.13 6.66
C ASP A 144 -23.85 4.58 5.73
N PHE A 145 -23.78 4.25 4.42
CA PHE A 145 -24.86 4.55 3.48
C PHE A 145 -26.12 3.75 3.79
N ALA A 146 -26.01 2.44 4.01
CA ALA A 146 -27.12 1.58 4.40
C ALA A 146 -27.83 2.14 5.65
N ARG A 147 -27.07 2.42 6.72
CA ARG A 147 -27.59 2.98 7.98
C ARG A 147 -28.32 4.31 7.79
N ARG A 148 -27.81 5.23 6.97
CA ARG A 148 -28.41 6.56 6.78
C ARG A 148 -29.58 6.59 5.82
N ALA A 149 -29.50 5.78 4.76
CA ALA A 149 -30.56 5.66 3.78
C ALA A 149 -31.69 4.71 4.25
N ASN A 150 -31.60 4.20 5.48
CA ASN A 150 -32.48 3.16 6.04
C ASN A 150 -32.68 1.98 5.08
N ARG A 151 -31.59 1.52 4.47
CA ARG A 151 -31.61 0.38 3.55
C ARG A 151 -31.10 -0.86 4.25
N GLU A 152 -31.77 -1.96 3.97
CA GLU A 152 -31.33 -3.30 4.37
C GLU A 152 -30.03 -3.66 3.64
N CYS A 153 -29.08 -4.19 4.39
CA CYS A 153 -27.84 -4.73 3.84
C CYS A 153 -27.44 -5.95 4.65
N LEU A 154 -27.11 -7.02 3.95
CA LEU A 154 -26.60 -8.25 4.52
C LEU A 154 -25.12 -8.39 4.19
N ILE A 155 -24.31 -8.65 5.22
CA ILE A 155 -22.87 -8.84 5.08
C ILE A 155 -22.50 -10.21 5.66
N LEU A 156 -22.07 -11.12 4.80
CA LEU A 156 -21.52 -12.41 5.22
C LEU A 156 -19.99 -12.31 5.26
N LYS A 157 -19.44 -12.44 6.47
CA LYS A 157 -18.00 -12.60 6.67
C LYS A 157 -17.64 -14.09 6.61
N VAL A 158 -16.91 -14.47 5.58
CA VAL A 158 -16.50 -15.85 5.31
C VAL A 158 -15.09 -16.08 5.89
N ASP A 159 -14.95 -17.17 6.63
CA ASP A 159 -13.67 -17.69 7.14
C ASP A 159 -13.41 -19.05 6.49
N PHE A 160 -12.25 -19.25 5.85
CA PHE A 160 -11.88 -20.51 5.21
C PHE A 160 -11.01 -21.38 6.12
N GLU A 161 -11.31 -22.68 6.16
CA GLU A 161 -10.49 -23.65 6.91
C GLU A 161 -9.14 -23.85 6.24
N LYS A 162 -8.07 -23.41 6.93
CA LYS A 162 -6.67 -23.61 6.51
C LYS A 162 -6.46 -23.26 5.04
N ALA A 163 -6.90 -22.07 4.62
CA ALA A 163 -7.06 -21.69 3.22
C ALA A 163 -5.87 -22.03 2.31
N TYR A 164 -4.63 -21.80 2.74
CA TYR A 164 -3.46 -22.16 1.93
C TYR A 164 -3.27 -23.67 1.81
N ASP A 165 -3.51 -24.43 2.88
CA ASP A 165 -3.20 -25.86 2.96
C ASP A 165 -4.24 -26.74 2.22
N THR A 166 -5.40 -26.18 1.87
CA THR A 166 -6.55 -26.89 1.29
C THR A 166 -6.76 -26.67 -0.20
N VAL A 167 -5.98 -25.76 -0.83
CA VAL A 167 -6.08 -25.46 -2.27
C VAL A 167 -5.85 -26.71 -3.12
N GLU A 168 -6.82 -27.05 -3.96
CA GLU A 168 -6.72 -28.14 -4.92
C GLU A 168 -5.86 -27.74 -6.13
N TRP A 169 -4.86 -28.56 -6.47
CA TRP A 169 -3.91 -28.24 -7.54
C TRP A 169 -4.53 -28.29 -8.92
N SER A 170 -5.46 -29.22 -9.16
CA SER A 170 -6.19 -29.31 -10.43
C SER A 170 -6.98 -28.03 -10.72
N PHE A 171 -7.56 -27.42 -9.69
CA PHE A 171 -8.26 -26.14 -9.80
C PHE A 171 -7.31 -24.96 -10.03
N LEU A 172 -6.16 -24.94 -9.35
CA LEU A 172 -5.13 -23.93 -9.60
C LEU A 172 -4.62 -24.00 -11.05
N GLU A 173 -4.39 -25.20 -11.57
CA GLU A 173 -4.04 -25.40 -12.99
C GLU A 173 -5.13 -24.88 -13.93
N TYR A 174 -6.39 -25.20 -13.64
CA TYR A 174 -7.53 -24.70 -14.39
C TYR A 174 -7.54 -23.16 -14.42
N MET A 175 -7.35 -22.51 -13.27
CA MET A 175 -7.33 -21.05 -13.18
C MET A 175 -6.16 -20.43 -13.94
N LEU A 176 -4.96 -21.03 -13.88
CA LEU A 176 -3.81 -20.58 -14.66
C LEU A 176 -4.10 -20.64 -16.16
N LYS A 177 -4.69 -21.73 -16.65
CA LYS A 177 -5.10 -21.86 -18.05
C LYS A 177 -6.20 -20.86 -18.42
N ARG A 178 -7.18 -20.64 -17.54
CA ARG A 178 -8.32 -19.74 -17.78
C ARG A 178 -7.91 -18.27 -17.89
N VAL A 179 -6.85 -17.88 -17.20
CA VAL A 179 -6.24 -16.54 -17.28
C VAL A 179 -5.38 -16.34 -18.54
N CYS A 180 -5.16 -17.41 -19.31
CA CYS A 180 -4.34 -17.45 -20.52
C CYS A 180 -2.82 -17.36 -20.24
N PHE A 181 -2.33 -17.96 -19.15
CA PHE A 181 -0.90 -18.21 -19.01
C PHE A 181 -0.44 -19.26 -20.04
N CYS A 182 0.70 -19.02 -20.68
CA CYS A 182 1.24 -19.95 -21.67
C CYS A 182 1.59 -21.32 -21.06
N PRO A 183 1.60 -22.41 -21.86
CA PRO A 183 1.87 -23.76 -21.36
C PRO A 183 3.17 -23.89 -20.58
N LYS A 184 4.24 -23.23 -21.05
CA LYS A 184 5.55 -23.22 -20.40
C LYS A 184 5.51 -22.60 -18.99
N TRP A 185 4.80 -21.49 -18.82
CA TRP A 185 4.63 -20.89 -17.50
C TRP A 185 3.82 -21.79 -16.57
N VAL A 186 2.75 -22.42 -17.09
CA VAL A 186 1.97 -23.39 -16.33
C VAL A 186 2.84 -24.56 -15.89
N ALA A 187 3.70 -25.10 -16.77
CA ALA A 187 4.64 -26.17 -16.44
C ALA A 187 5.62 -25.77 -15.32
N TRP A 188 6.16 -24.54 -15.35
CA TRP A 188 6.99 -24.01 -14.27
C TRP A 188 6.25 -23.93 -12.93
N MET A 189 4.98 -23.47 -12.94
CA MET A 189 4.17 -23.43 -11.71
C MET A 189 3.92 -24.84 -11.18
N LYS A 190 3.65 -25.82 -12.06
CA LYS A 190 3.52 -27.23 -11.68
C LYS A 190 4.80 -27.76 -11.04
N ALA A 191 5.96 -27.51 -11.65
CA ALA A 191 7.24 -27.97 -11.13
C ALA A 191 7.54 -27.44 -9.71
N CYS A 192 7.14 -26.20 -9.42
CA CYS A 192 7.34 -25.58 -8.11
C CYS A 192 6.32 -26.03 -7.05
N VAL A 193 5.05 -26.16 -7.44
CA VAL A 193 3.92 -26.29 -6.51
C VAL A 193 3.38 -27.71 -6.42
N PHE A 194 3.29 -28.44 -7.53
CA PHE A 194 2.58 -29.72 -7.64
C PHE A 194 3.49 -30.87 -7.24
N GLY A 195 4.03 -30.75 -6.04
CA GLY A 195 4.98 -31.67 -5.48
C GLY A 195 5.67 -31.06 -4.26
N GLY A 196 6.19 -31.95 -3.43
CA GLY A 196 6.93 -31.57 -2.24
C GLY A 196 6.94 -32.69 -1.23
N ASN A 197 8.11 -32.85 -0.64
CA ASN A 197 8.33 -33.77 0.46
C ASN A 197 8.46 -32.94 1.73
N MET A 198 7.67 -33.24 2.74
CA MET A 198 7.58 -32.44 3.96
C MET A 198 8.01 -33.25 5.17
N SER A 199 8.87 -32.65 5.99
CA SER A 199 9.19 -33.19 7.33
C SER A 199 8.83 -32.17 8.40
N ILE A 200 8.23 -32.63 9.50
CA ILE A 200 7.83 -31.76 10.60
C ILE A 200 9.02 -31.58 11.55
N LEU A 201 9.26 -30.37 12.04
CA LEU A 201 10.26 -30.11 13.07
C LEU A 201 9.60 -30.13 14.45
N VAL A 202 10.05 -31.05 15.29
CA VAL A 202 9.71 -31.11 16.72
C VAL A 202 10.98 -30.82 17.50
N ASN A 203 10.96 -29.78 18.34
CA ASN A 203 12.12 -29.30 19.10
C ASN A 203 13.37 -29.00 18.24
N GLY A 204 13.17 -28.58 16.98
CA GLY A 204 14.25 -28.25 16.06
C GLY A 204 14.80 -29.44 15.26
N THR A 205 14.34 -30.66 15.55
CA THR A 205 14.73 -31.89 14.86
C THR A 205 13.59 -32.43 13.99
N PRO A 206 13.87 -32.95 12.79
CA PRO A 206 12.86 -33.59 11.96
C PRO A 206 12.36 -34.89 12.61
N THR A 207 11.04 -35.07 12.70
CA THR A 207 10.42 -36.15 13.49
C THR A 207 10.50 -37.55 12.88
N ALA A 208 10.83 -37.70 11.59
CA ALA A 208 10.77 -38.99 10.91
C ALA A 208 11.93 -39.19 9.91
N THR A 209 12.30 -40.46 9.70
CA THR A 209 13.22 -40.94 8.65
C THR A 209 12.62 -40.85 7.25
N GLU A 210 11.30 -40.80 7.12
CA GLU A 210 10.57 -40.71 5.84
C GLU A 210 9.83 -39.38 5.68
N GLU A 211 9.91 -38.80 4.49
CA GLU A 211 9.27 -37.52 4.17
C GLU A 211 7.79 -37.71 3.74
N ILE A 212 6.91 -36.79 4.14
CA ILE A 212 5.49 -36.82 3.77
C ILE A 212 5.30 -36.22 2.38
N CYS A 213 4.79 -36.99 1.43
CA CYS A 213 4.44 -36.51 0.10
C CYS A 213 3.13 -35.71 0.13
N ILE A 214 3.17 -34.48 -0.38
CA ILE A 214 2.00 -33.59 -0.40
C ILE A 214 1.25 -33.75 -1.71
N GLN A 215 -0.09 -33.68 -1.62
CA GLN A 215 -1.00 -33.83 -2.76
C GLN A 215 -1.81 -32.56 -3.07
N ARG A 216 -1.86 -31.60 -2.14
CA ARG A 216 -2.61 -30.34 -2.30
C ARG A 216 -2.04 -29.23 -1.43
N GLY A 217 -2.49 -28.01 -1.66
CA GLY A 217 -2.17 -26.83 -0.87
C GLY A 217 -0.98 -26.02 -1.40
N LEU A 218 -0.81 -24.84 -0.82
CA LEU A 218 0.24 -23.87 -1.08
C LEU A 218 1.11 -23.72 0.17
N LYS A 219 2.43 -23.81 0.00
CA LYS A 219 3.41 -23.83 1.10
C LYS A 219 3.45 -22.48 1.82
N GLN A 220 3.13 -22.45 3.13
CA GLN A 220 3.10 -21.21 3.93
C GLN A 220 4.52 -20.70 4.22
N GLY A 221 5.02 -19.81 3.37
CA GLY A 221 6.41 -19.35 3.40
C GLY A 221 7.05 -19.33 2.02
N ASP A 222 6.38 -19.91 1.03
CA ASP A 222 6.76 -19.82 -0.37
C ASP A 222 6.55 -18.42 -0.94
N PRO A 223 7.56 -17.80 -1.57
CA PRO A 223 7.42 -16.54 -2.28
C PRO A 223 6.31 -16.52 -3.35
N LEU A 224 5.98 -17.66 -3.96
CA LEU A 224 4.94 -17.77 -5.00
C LEU A 224 3.53 -17.87 -4.42
N ALA A 225 3.36 -18.54 -3.27
CA ALA A 225 2.04 -18.81 -2.69
C ALA A 225 1.14 -17.56 -2.52
N PRO A 226 1.66 -16.39 -2.06
CA PRO A 226 0.87 -15.16 -1.95
C PRO A 226 0.31 -14.63 -3.27
N PHE A 227 0.91 -14.97 -4.42
CA PHE A 227 0.44 -14.55 -5.75
C PHE A 227 -0.47 -15.60 -6.40
N LEU A 228 -0.23 -16.88 -6.12
CA LEU A 228 -1.07 -17.97 -6.62
C LEU A 228 -2.41 -18.04 -5.88
N PHE A 229 -2.45 -17.75 -4.58
CA PHE A 229 -3.70 -17.79 -3.82
C PHE A 229 -4.76 -16.79 -4.36
N PRO A 230 -4.43 -15.52 -4.66
CA PRO A 230 -5.35 -14.60 -5.33
C PRO A 230 -5.91 -15.13 -6.66
N LEU A 231 -5.16 -15.92 -7.43
CA LEU A 231 -5.67 -16.52 -8.68
C LEU A 231 -6.76 -17.56 -8.39
N VAL A 232 -6.61 -18.34 -7.31
CA VAL A 232 -7.64 -19.27 -6.84
C VAL A 232 -8.87 -18.50 -6.37
N ALA A 233 -8.67 -17.46 -5.56
CA ALA A 233 -9.75 -16.60 -5.06
C ALA A 233 -10.48 -15.85 -6.18
N GLU A 234 -9.80 -15.51 -7.28
CA GLU A 234 -10.41 -14.91 -8.47
C GLU A 234 -11.49 -15.82 -9.09
N GLY A 235 -11.38 -17.14 -8.92
CA GLY A 235 -12.44 -18.08 -9.31
C GLY A 235 -13.76 -17.78 -8.60
N PHE A 236 -13.72 -17.51 -7.28
CA PHE A 236 -14.90 -17.11 -6.52
C PHE A 236 -15.39 -15.71 -6.93
N SER A 237 -14.48 -14.75 -7.16
CA SER A 237 -14.84 -13.44 -7.71
C SER A 237 -15.56 -13.56 -9.07
N GLY A 238 -15.11 -14.47 -9.94
CA GLY A 238 -15.75 -14.78 -11.22
C GLY A 238 -17.17 -15.35 -11.05
N LEU A 239 -17.35 -16.31 -10.13
CA LEU A 239 -18.66 -16.88 -9.80
C LEU A 239 -19.63 -15.81 -9.28
N MET A 240 -19.19 -14.96 -8.36
CA MET A 240 -19.99 -13.85 -7.83
C MET A 240 -20.37 -12.84 -8.90
N ARG A 241 -19.43 -12.49 -9.81
CA ARG A 241 -19.73 -11.60 -10.95
C ARG A 241 -20.78 -12.19 -11.87
N ASN A 242 -20.66 -13.48 -12.19
CA ASN A 242 -21.66 -14.15 -13.02
C ASN A 242 -23.04 -14.17 -12.35
N ALA A 243 -23.11 -14.45 -11.04
CA ALA A 243 -24.36 -14.46 -10.29
C ALA A 243 -25.03 -13.07 -10.22
N VAL A 244 -24.24 -11.99 -10.13
CA VAL A 244 -24.76 -10.62 -10.22
C VAL A 244 -25.26 -10.32 -11.63
N ASN A 245 -24.50 -10.66 -12.66
CA ASN A 245 -24.87 -10.42 -14.05
C ASN A 245 -26.13 -11.22 -14.48
N SER A 246 -26.33 -12.41 -13.91
CA SER A 246 -27.54 -13.23 -14.13
C SER A 246 -28.72 -12.84 -13.24
N ASN A 247 -28.60 -11.76 -12.45
CA ASN A 247 -29.58 -11.34 -11.43
C ASN A 247 -29.94 -12.41 -10.39
N SER A 248 -29.12 -13.46 -10.26
CA SER A 248 -29.30 -14.50 -9.23
C SER A 248 -28.85 -14.01 -7.85
N PHE A 249 -27.90 -13.07 -7.81
CA PHE A 249 -27.45 -12.41 -6.58
C PHE A 249 -27.56 -10.89 -6.72
N LYS A 250 -28.32 -10.26 -5.83
CA LYS A 250 -28.46 -8.79 -5.75
C LYS A 250 -27.44 -8.23 -4.77
N GLY A 251 -26.34 -7.69 -5.31
CA GLY A 251 -25.32 -6.99 -4.53
C GLY A 251 -25.83 -5.65 -3.98
N PHE A 252 -25.00 -4.96 -3.20
CA PHE A 252 -25.35 -3.65 -2.65
C PHE A 252 -25.11 -2.54 -3.68
N ASP A 253 -26.19 -1.92 -4.15
CA ASP A 253 -26.15 -0.79 -5.08
C ASP A 253 -26.30 0.55 -4.34
N PHE A 254 -25.53 1.54 -4.74
CA PHE A 254 -25.59 2.92 -4.25
C PHE A 254 -26.63 3.80 -4.99
N ARG A 255 -27.40 3.24 -5.93
CA ARG A 255 -28.49 3.86 -6.74
C ARG A 255 -28.05 4.98 -7.70
N ASN A 256 -26.89 5.58 -7.48
CA ASN A 256 -26.27 6.54 -8.38
C ASN A 256 -25.27 5.78 -9.27
N ASN A 257 -25.33 5.93 -10.59
CA ASN A 257 -24.34 5.38 -11.54
C ASN A 257 -24.20 3.84 -11.63
N GLY A 258 -25.07 3.04 -10.99
CA GLY A 258 -25.15 1.58 -11.19
C GLY A 258 -23.97 0.76 -10.67
N LEU A 259 -23.18 1.28 -9.73
CA LEU A 259 -22.07 0.53 -9.11
C LEU A 259 -22.61 -0.44 -8.05
N VAL A 260 -22.50 -1.74 -8.34
CA VAL A 260 -22.90 -2.81 -7.43
C VAL A 260 -21.69 -3.41 -6.72
N VAL A 261 -21.69 -3.36 -5.39
CA VAL A 261 -20.67 -4.01 -4.55
C VAL A 261 -21.22 -5.33 -4.04
N SER A 262 -20.72 -6.45 -4.55
CA SER A 262 -21.16 -7.80 -4.16
C SER A 262 -20.19 -8.57 -3.26
N HIS A 263 -18.88 -8.31 -3.39
CA HIS A 263 -17.87 -9.01 -2.60
C HIS A 263 -16.56 -8.20 -2.48
N LEU A 264 -15.82 -8.45 -1.41
CA LEU A 264 -14.48 -7.89 -1.11
C LEU A 264 -13.61 -9.00 -0.53
N GLN A 265 -12.44 -9.33 -1.09
CA GLN A 265 -11.65 -10.54 -0.70
C GLN A 265 -10.18 -10.26 -0.46
N TYR A 266 -9.59 -10.34 0.74
CA TYR A 266 -8.19 -9.94 1.04
C TYR A 266 -7.42 -11.20 1.33
N ALA A 267 -6.79 -11.76 0.29
CA ALA A 267 -6.39 -13.15 0.31
C ALA A 267 -7.61 -14.00 0.72
N ASP A 268 -7.56 -14.69 1.85
CA ASP A 268 -8.60 -15.54 2.39
C ASP A 268 -9.76 -14.77 3.06
N ASP A 269 -9.53 -13.57 3.60
CA ASP A 269 -10.57 -12.77 4.26
C ASP A 269 -11.63 -12.29 3.25
N THR A 270 -12.79 -12.94 3.20
CA THR A 270 -13.85 -12.63 2.22
C THR A 270 -15.09 -12.05 2.88
N LEU A 271 -15.59 -10.94 2.34
CA LEU A 271 -16.90 -10.36 2.67
C LEU A 271 -17.80 -10.46 1.44
N CYS A 272 -18.97 -11.07 1.59
CA CYS A 272 -20.05 -11.01 0.60
C CYS A 272 -21.10 -10.02 1.09
N ILE A 273 -21.56 -9.14 0.20
CA ILE A 273 -22.40 -8.00 0.51
C ILE A 273 -23.58 -8.01 -0.45
N GLY A 274 -24.81 -7.95 0.07
CA GLY A 274 -26.00 -7.93 -0.77
C GLY A 274 -27.24 -7.45 -0.04
N GLU A 275 -28.37 -7.48 -0.72
CA GLU A 275 -29.68 -7.23 -0.12
C GLU A 275 -30.07 -8.37 0.82
N ALA A 276 -30.86 -8.05 1.85
CA ALA A 276 -31.42 -9.04 2.76
C ALA A 276 -32.57 -9.78 2.07
N SER A 277 -32.27 -10.91 1.43
CA SER A 277 -33.27 -11.73 0.75
C SER A 277 -32.95 -13.22 0.86
N VAL A 278 -33.98 -14.06 0.81
CA VAL A 278 -33.84 -15.51 0.88
C VAL A 278 -33.14 -16.04 -0.37
N GLU A 279 -33.40 -15.43 -1.53
CA GLU A 279 -32.76 -15.77 -2.80
C GLU A 279 -31.25 -15.50 -2.75
N ASN A 280 -30.82 -14.39 -2.16
CA ASN A 280 -29.41 -14.08 -1.97
C ASN A 280 -28.73 -15.09 -1.03
N LEU A 281 -29.39 -15.51 0.05
CA LEU A 281 -28.87 -16.52 0.98
C LEU A 281 -28.66 -17.87 0.29
N TRP A 282 -29.67 -18.33 -0.46
CA TRP A 282 -29.58 -19.57 -1.24
C TRP A 282 -28.44 -19.52 -2.25
N THR A 283 -28.36 -18.42 -3.00
CA THR A 283 -27.32 -18.22 -4.01
C THR A 283 -25.94 -18.21 -3.37
N LEU A 284 -25.75 -17.49 -2.26
CA LEU A 284 -24.46 -17.49 -1.54
C LEU A 284 -24.08 -18.89 -1.06
N LYS A 285 -25.01 -19.62 -0.45
CA LYS A 285 -24.75 -20.99 0.04
C LYS A 285 -24.38 -21.93 -1.09
N ALA A 286 -25.09 -21.86 -2.22
CA ALA A 286 -24.80 -22.65 -3.41
C ALA A 286 -23.42 -22.30 -3.99
N LEU A 287 -23.12 -21.01 -4.18
CA LEU A 287 -21.83 -20.55 -4.72
C LEU A 287 -20.66 -20.97 -3.83
N LEU A 288 -20.77 -20.80 -2.52
CA LEU A 288 -19.75 -21.23 -1.56
C LEU A 288 -19.54 -22.75 -1.61
N ARG A 289 -20.62 -23.53 -1.72
CA ARG A 289 -20.52 -24.99 -1.82
C ARG A 289 -19.90 -25.44 -3.13
N CYS A 290 -20.30 -24.85 -4.26
CA CYS A 290 -19.69 -25.10 -5.57
C CYS A 290 -18.19 -24.76 -5.54
N PHE A 291 -17.84 -23.60 -4.97
CA PHE A 291 -16.45 -23.18 -4.87
C PHE A 291 -15.62 -24.11 -3.97
N GLU A 292 -16.17 -24.58 -2.84
CA GLU A 292 -15.53 -25.58 -2.00
C GLU A 292 -15.24 -26.88 -2.78
N MET A 293 -16.21 -27.40 -3.52
CA MET A 293 -16.06 -28.65 -4.28
C MET A 293 -15.01 -28.54 -5.39
N MET A 294 -14.88 -27.38 -6.02
CA MET A 294 -13.91 -27.16 -7.10
C MET A 294 -12.51 -26.84 -6.56
N SER A 295 -12.41 -25.90 -5.61
CA SER A 295 -11.12 -25.34 -5.17
C SER A 295 -10.51 -26.05 -3.96
N GLY A 296 -11.28 -26.89 -3.26
CA GLY A 296 -10.91 -27.48 -1.97
C GLY A 296 -11.04 -26.52 -0.77
N LEU A 297 -11.35 -25.23 -1.01
CA LEU A 297 -11.48 -24.22 0.04
C LEU A 297 -12.80 -24.37 0.81
N LYS A 298 -12.73 -25.13 1.90
CA LYS A 298 -13.86 -25.35 2.80
C LYS A 298 -14.14 -24.13 3.67
N VAL A 299 -15.41 -23.73 3.74
CA VAL A 299 -15.87 -22.65 4.60
C VAL A 299 -16.02 -23.13 6.04
N ASN A 300 -15.45 -22.38 6.98
CA ASN A 300 -15.68 -22.55 8.41
C ASN A 300 -16.93 -21.77 8.83
N PHE A 301 -18.12 -22.38 8.73
CA PHE A 301 -19.36 -21.72 9.11
C PHE A 301 -19.42 -21.34 10.60
N ALA A 302 -18.73 -22.09 11.47
CA ALA A 302 -18.67 -21.79 12.90
C ALA A 302 -17.87 -20.52 13.24
N LYS A 303 -16.91 -20.12 12.40
CA LYS A 303 -16.14 -18.86 12.52
C LYS A 303 -16.67 -17.75 11.62
N SER A 304 -17.34 -18.11 10.54
CA SER A 304 -18.05 -17.18 9.68
C SER A 304 -19.20 -16.54 10.45
N CYS A 305 -19.54 -15.31 10.09
CA CYS A 305 -20.66 -14.62 10.71
C CYS A 305 -21.46 -13.80 9.71
N LEU A 306 -22.75 -13.66 10.00
CA LEU A 306 -23.70 -12.88 9.21
C LEU A 306 -24.05 -11.60 9.98
N ILE A 307 -23.98 -10.47 9.31
CA ILE A 307 -24.20 -9.15 9.90
C ILE A 307 -25.28 -8.45 9.09
N GLY A 308 -26.39 -8.11 9.74
CA GLY A 308 -27.48 -7.31 9.17
C GLY A 308 -27.30 -5.82 9.50
N VAL A 309 -27.56 -4.96 8.52
CA VAL A 309 -27.68 -3.51 8.71
C VAL A 309 -29.09 -3.10 8.34
N ASN A 310 -29.84 -2.57 9.32
CA ASN A 310 -31.27 -2.27 9.22
C ASN A 310 -32.14 -3.46 8.79
N VAL A 311 -31.70 -4.68 9.09
CA VAL A 311 -32.45 -5.91 8.80
C VAL A 311 -33.20 -6.34 10.06
N GLU A 312 -34.43 -6.81 9.89
CA GLU A 312 -35.25 -7.33 11.00
C GLU A 312 -34.59 -8.53 11.68
N ARG A 313 -34.82 -8.64 12.99
CA ARG A 313 -34.16 -9.65 13.83
C ARG A 313 -34.65 -11.06 13.49
N GLU A 314 -35.93 -11.21 13.21
CA GLU A 314 -36.57 -12.47 12.82
C GLU A 314 -35.93 -13.03 11.53
N PHE A 315 -35.70 -12.16 10.53
CA PHE A 315 -35.00 -12.54 9.32
C PHE A 315 -33.54 -12.92 9.59
N MET A 316 -32.84 -12.16 10.44
CA MET A 316 -31.44 -12.44 10.79
C MET A 316 -31.27 -13.80 11.49
N GLU A 317 -32.17 -14.15 12.41
CA GLU A 317 -32.17 -15.44 13.09
C GLU A 317 -32.41 -16.58 12.10
N ALA A 318 -33.42 -16.44 11.21
CA ALA A 318 -33.68 -17.41 10.15
C ALA A 318 -32.49 -17.57 9.18
N ALA A 319 -31.85 -16.45 8.80
CA ALA A 319 -30.71 -16.42 7.90
C ALA A 319 -29.46 -17.07 8.51
N CYS A 320 -29.17 -16.82 9.79
CA CYS A 320 -28.06 -17.44 10.51
C CYS A 320 -28.25 -18.96 10.64
N ASN A 321 -29.47 -19.40 10.95
CA ASN A 321 -29.83 -20.82 11.01
C ASN A 321 -29.68 -21.47 9.63
N PHE A 322 -30.15 -20.83 8.56
CA PHE A 322 -30.00 -21.34 7.21
C PHE A 322 -28.53 -21.48 6.79
N MET A 323 -27.69 -20.50 7.13
CA MET A 323 -26.26 -20.50 6.80
C MET A 323 -25.40 -21.34 7.77
N ASN A 324 -25.96 -21.81 8.88
CA ASN A 324 -25.22 -22.46 9.98
C ASN A 324 -24.08 -21.59 10.55
N CYS A 325 -24.26 -20.26 10.58
CA CYS A 325 -23.23 -19.32 11.04
C CYS A 325 -23.70 -18.48 12.22
N ARG A 326 -22.75 -17.82 12.89
CA ARG A 326 -23.07 -16.95 14.04
C ARG A 326 -23.64 -15.62 13.56
N GLU A 327 -24.59 -15.07 14.31
CA GLU A 327 -24.98 -13.67 14.16
C GLU A 327 -23.83 -12.76 14.63
N GLY A 328 -23.44 -11.82 13.78
CA GLY A 328 -22.47 -10.77 14.09
C GLY A 328 -23.15 -9.43 14.27
N SER A 329 -22.51 -8.53 15.01
CA SER A 329 -23.03 -7.20 15.28
C SER A 329 -22.09 -6.08 14.79
N LEU A 330 -22.67 -4.91 14.55
CA LEU A 330 -21.90 -3.68 14.32
C LEU A 330 -21.57 -3.01 15.66
N PRO A 331 -20.34 -2.52 15.87
CA PRO A 331 -19.19 -2.59 14.95
C PRO A 331 -18.44 -3.92 15.02
N PHE A 332 -17.87 -4.36 13.89
CA PHE A 332 -17.01 -5.55 13.83
C PHE A 332 -15.59 -5.22 13.36
N LYS A 333 -14.63 -6.08 13.69
CA LYS A 333 -13.23 -5.93 13.26
C LYS A 333 -13.00 -6.59 11.91
N HIS A 334 -12.50 -5.82 10.94
CA HIS A 334 -12.09 -6.30 9.63
C HIS A 334 -10.69 -5.75 9.30
N LEU A 335 -9.76 -6.64 8.94
CA LEU A 335 -8.37 -6.28 8.60
C LEU A 335 -7.67 -5.42 9.66
N GLY A 336 -8.06 -5.58 10.93
CA GLY A 336 -7.50 -4.83 12.05
C GLY A 336 -8.22 -3.54 12.42
N LEU A 337 -9.15 -3.03 11.59
CA LEU A 337 -9.91 -1.81 11.85
C LEU A 337 -11.38 -2.09 12.20
N PRO A 338 -12.01 -1.28 13.07
CA PRO A 338 -13.43 -1.40 13.38
C PRO A 338 -14.30 -0.79 12.27
N VAL A 339 -15.16 -1.60 11.66
CA VAL A 339 -16.14 -1.19 10.63
C VAL A 339 -17.46 -0.81 11.30
N GLY A 340 -18.05 0.32 10.90
CA GLY A 340 -19.34 0.80 11.43
C GLY A 340 -19.27 1.41 12.84
N ALA A 341 -18.08 1.49 13.44
CA ALA A 341 -17.85 2.17 14.71
C ALA A 341 -17.91 3.69 14.54
N ASN A 342 -18.11 4.41 15.65
CA ASN A 342 -18.05 5.87 15.65
C ASN A 342 -16.64 6.35 16.03
N PRO A 343 -15.77 6.72 15.06
CA PRO A 343 -14.39 7.11 15.35
C PRO A 343 -14.27 8.39 16.18
N ARG A 344 -15.35 9.19 16.29
CA ARG A 344 -15.38 10.39 17.15
C ARG A 344 -15.59 10.03 18.63
N SER A 345 -16.09 8.83 18.93
CA SER A 345 -16.24 8.35 20.30
C SER A 345 -14.87 7.94 20.86
N ALA A 346 -14.58 8.32 22.10
CA ALA A 346 -13.37 7.89 22.78
C ALA A 346 -13.35 6.36 23.03
N SER A 347 -14.52 5.74 23.20
CA SER A 347 -14.64 4.29 23.47
C SER A 347 -14.10 3.43 22.33
N SER A 348 -14.25 3.89 21.08
CA SER A 348 -13.75 3.17 19.89
C SER A 348 -12.22 3.09 19.84
N TRP A 349 -11.51 3.88 20.65
CA TRP A 349 -10.04 3.90 20.71
C TRP A 349 -9.48 3.18 21.94
N GLU A 350 -10.31 2.73 22.86
CA GLU A 350 -9.86 2.08 24.09
C GLU A 350 -9.01 0.81 23.82
N PRO A 351 -9.36 -0.08 22.86
CA PRO A 351 -8.51 -1.23 22.54
C PRO A 351 -7.10 -0.85 22.06
N LEU A 352 -6.97 0.30 21.38
CA LEU A 352 -5.67 0.82 20.95
C LEU A 352 -4.87 1.35 22.16
N LEU A 353 -5.53 2.05 23.07
CA LEU A 353 -4.91 2.55 24.30
C LEU A 353 -4.45 1.39 25.19
N GLU A 354 -5.25 0.34 25.34
CA GLU A 354 -4.86 -0.87 26.06
C GLU A 354 -3.64 -1.54 25.42
N CYS A 355 -3.57 -1.61 24.09
CA CYS A 355 -2.41 -2.16 23.38
C CYS A 355 -1.12 -1.38 23.70
N LEU A 356 -1.21 -0.03 23.75
CA LEU A 356 -0.09 0.82 24.16
C LEU A 356 0.33 0.55 25.61
N HIS A 357 -0.63 0.48 26.53
CA HIS A 357 -0.33 0.18 27.94
C HIS A 357 0.29 -1.20 28.14
N LYS A 358 -0.27 -2.25 27.50
CA LYS A 358 0.27 -3.62 27.57
C LYS A 358 1.72 -3.69 27.09
N ARG A 359 2.06 -2.97 26.02
CA ARG A 359 3.44 -2.89 25.51
C ARG A 359 4.37 -2.14 26.47
N LEU A 360 3.91 -1.04 27.06
CA LEU A 360 4.68 -0.30 28.07
C LEU A 360 4.95 -1.14 29.32
N ASN A 361 3.92 -1.82 29.82
CA ASN A 361 4.04 -2.70 30.99
C ASN A 361 5.05 -3.83 30.74
N SER A 362 5.12 -4.36 29.51
CA SER A 362 6.09 -5.41 29.15
C SER A 362 7.54 -4.97 29.20
N TRP A 363 7.84 -3.68 29.07
CA TRP A 363 9.22 -3.20 29.05
C TRP A 363 9.79 -2.98 30.44
N GLY A 364 8.94 -2.69 31.44
CA GLY A 364 9.37 -2.31 32.78
C GLY A 364 10.25 -1.05 32.75
N ASN A 365 9.89 0.02 33.48
CA ASN A 365 10.68 1.25 33.47
C ASN A 365 12.12 1.10 34.01
N LYS A 366 12.53 -0.10 34.44
CA LYS A 366 13.72 -0.34 35.27
C LYS A 366 15.07 -0.16 34.58
N TYR A 367 15.21 -0.37 33.26
CA TYR A 367 16.56 -0.44 32.64
C TYR A 367 16.74 0.28 31.29
N VAL A 368 15.76 1.07 30.83
CA VAL A 368 15.90 1.77 29.52
C VAL A 368 16.38 3.21 29.72
N SER A 369 17.54 3.52 29.14
CA SER A 369 18.10 4.89 29.11
C SER A 369 17.14 5.89 28.45
N LEU A 370 17.29 7.19 28.73
CA LEU A 370 16.45 8.22 28.11
C LEU A 370 16.51 8.17 26.57
N GLY A 371 17.70 7.96 26.00
CA GLY A 371 17.89 7.75 24.57
C GLY A 371 17.15 6.51 24.05
N GLY A 372 17.23 5.39 24.77
CA GLY A 372 16.48 4.16 24.46
C GLY A 372 14.98 4.36 24.50
N ARG A 373 14.46 5.14 25.47
CA ARG A 373 13.03 5.49 25.56
C ARG A 373 12.57 6.30 24.35
N VAL A 374 13.36 7.28 23.91
CA VAL A 374 13.05 8.05 22.68
C VAL A 374 13.02 7.12 21.45
N VAL A 375 13.93 6.16 21.36
CA VAL A 375 13.94 5.17 20.27
C VAL A 375 12.69 4.28 20.32
N LEU A 376 12.36 3.69 21.47
CA LEU A 376 11.16 2.85 21.64
C LEU A 376 9.87 3.64 21.39
N LEU A 377 9.82 4.89 21.82
CA LEU A 377 8.69 5.77 21.57
C LEU A 377 8.47 5.96 20.07
N ASN A 378 9.53 6.24 19.30
CA ASN A 378 9.42 6.42 17.86
C ASN A 378 9.22 5.13 17.07
N ALA A 379 9.90 4.05 17.45
CA ALA A 379 9.90 2.78 16.72
C ALA A 379 8.66 1.93 17.02
N VAL A 380 8.08 2.07 18.22
CA VAL A 380 6.97 1.21 18.67
C VAL A 380 5.73 2.03 19.04
N LEU A 381 5.80 2.94 20.02
CA LEU A 381 4.59 3.63 20.51
C LEU A 381 3.96 4.55 19.45
N ASN A 382 4.79 5.23 18.67
CA ASN A 382 4.34 6.03 17.53
C ASN A 382 3.95 5.15 16.33
N ALA A 383 4.42 3.90 16.26
CA ALA A 383 4.16 3.00 15.13
C ALA A 383 2.85 2.21 15.26
N ILE A 384 2.52 1.73 16.46
CA ILE A 384 1.28 1.00 16.77
C ILE A 384 0.02 1.73 16.29
N PRO A 385 -0.18 3.04 16.57
CA PRO A 385 -1.40 3.74 16.18
C PRO A 385 -1.43 4.09 14.70
N ILE A 386 -0.31 4.07 13.96
CA ILE A 386 -0.24 4.50 12.54
C ILE A 386 -1.32 3.83 11.70
N PHE A 387 -1.57 2.54 11.92
CA PHE A 387 -2.57 1.83 11.15
C PHE A 387 -3.99 2.39 11.36
N HIS A 388 -4.39 2.66 12.61
CA HIS A 388 -5.69 3.30 12.91
C HIS A 388 -5.72 4.75 12.42
N LEU A 389 -4.63 5.50 12.63
CA LEU A 389 -4.50 6.90 12.20
C LEU A 389 -4.42 7.05 10.68
N SER A 390 -4.13 5.98 9.94
CA SER A 390 -4.14 6.01 8.48
C SER A 390 -5.55 6.11 7.90
N PHE A 391 -6.57 5.77 8.69
CA PHE A 391 -7.95 5.74 8.25
C PHE A 391 -8.86 6.68 9.05
N PHE A 392 -8.74 6.72 10.38
CA PHE A 392 -9.61 7.53 11.23
C PHE A 392 -8.95 8.83 11.71
N LYS A 393 -9.73 9.92 11.74
CA LYS A 393 -9.32 11.17 12.39
C LYS A 393 -9.34 11.01 13.90
N LEU A 394 -8.22 11.32 14.54
CA LEU A 394 -8.02 11.15 15.97
C LEU A 394 -8.77 12.24 16.75
N PRO A 395 -9.70 11.89 17.66
CA PRO A 395 -10.37 12.88 18.50
C PRO A 395 -9.37 13.55 19.45
N VAL A 396 -9.56 14.84 19.71
CA VAL A 396 -8.68 15.64 20.60
C VAL A 396 -8.53 15.00 21.99
N LYS A 397 -9.61 14.44 22.53
CA LYS A 397 -9.58 13.73 23.83
C LYS A 397 -8.64 12.52 23.80
N VAL A 398 -8.70 11.72 22.74
CA VAL A 398 -7.86 10.51 22.58
C VAL A 398 -6.40 10.90 22.32
N TRP A 399 -6.16 11.91 21.48
CA TRP A 399 -4.83 12.47 21.26
C TRP A 399 -4.16 12.89 22.57
N ARG A 400 -4.87 13.62 23.44
CA ARG A 400 -4.35 14.02 24.76
C ARG A 400 -4.03 12.79 25.63
N LYS A 401 -4.85 11.74 25.61
CA LYS A 401 -4.56 10.48 26.32
C LYS A 401 -3.28 9.83 25.79
N VAL A 402 -3.10 9.73 24.46
CA VAL A 402 -1.89 9.13 23.87
C VAL A 402 -0.64 9.93 24.21
N VAL A 403 -0.69 11.26 24.10
CA VAL A 403 0.42 12.14 24.47
C VAL A 403 0.76 11.98 25.95
N ARG A 404 -0.24 11.85 26.84
CA ARG A 404 -0.01 11.59 28.27
C ARG A 404 0.74 10.28 28.48
N ILE A 405 0.32 9.20 27.81
CA ILE A 405 1.01 7.89 27.88
C ILE A 405 2.47 8.02 27.43
N GLN A 406 2.72 8.71 26.31
CA GLN A 406 4.07 8.93 25.76
C GLN A 406 4.95 9.76 26.68
N ARG A 407 4.39 10.82 27.29
CA ARG A 407 5.08 11.67 28.26
C ARG A 407 5.43 10.90 29.51
N ASN A 408 4.49 10.13 30.05
CA ASN A 408 4.70 9.31 31.23
C ASN A 408 5.79 8.26 30.98
N PHE A 409 5.84 7.66 29.79
CA PHE A 409 6.92 6.75 29.43
C PHE A 409 8.28 7.45 29.31
N LEU A 410 8.33 8.61 28.64
CA LEU A 410 9.59 9.32 28.43
C LEU A 410 10.20 9.80 29.75
N TRP A 411 9.39 10.45 30.60
CA TRP A 411 9.85 11.12 31.81
C TRP A 411 9.69 10.28 33.09
N GLY A 412 8.84 9.26 33.10
CA GLY A 412 8.48 8.50 34.29
C GLY A 412 9.67 7.83 34.98
N GLY A 413 9.61 7.73 36.31
CA GLY A 413 10.64 7.07 37.11
C GLY A 413 10.77 5.57 36.83
N VAL A 414 11.94 5.03 37.17
CA VAL A 414 12.32 3.60 37.07
C VAL A 414 11.30 2.66 37.74
N ASN A 415 10.60 3.15 38.78
CA ASN A 415 9.55 2.43 39.51
C ASN A 415 8.15 3.04 39.35
N GLY A 416 7.87 3.74 38.24
CA GLY A 416 6.54 4.33 38.01
C GLY A 416 6.24 5.61 38.80
N GLY A 417 7.22 6.16 39.51
CA GLY A 417 7.09 7.48 40.15
C GLY A 417 6.87 8.59 39.12
N GLU A 418 5.94 9.49 39.39
CA GLU A 418 5.72 10.68 38.58
C GLU A 418 6.94 11.61 38.70
N LYS A 419 7.63 11.85 37.58
CA LYS A 419 8.67 12.89 37.49
C LYS A 419 8.11 14.08 36.73
N VAL A 420 8.55 15.27 37.14
CA VAL A 420 8.18 16.53 36.47
C VAL A 420 8.61 16.49 35.01
N CYS A 421 7.69 16.81 34.11
CA CYS A 421 7.96 16.98 32.68
C CYS A 421 8.56 18.38 32.44
N TRP A 422 9.90 18.49 32.44
CA TRP A 422 10.60 19.78 32.32
C TRP A 422 10.44 20.47 30.95
N VAL A 423 10.19 19.72 29.88
CA VAL A 423 10.16 20.23 28.51
C VAL A 423 8.76 20.14 27.92
N LYS A 424 8.30 21.22 27.27
CA LYS A 424 7.03 21.25 26.53
C LYS A 424 7.03 20.17 25.44
N TRP A 425 5.91 19.46 25.27
CA TRP A 425 5.81 18.37 24.30
C TRP A 425 6.05 18.84 22.86
N SER A 426 5.60 20.05 22.51
CA SER A 426 5.88 20.67 21.21
C SER A 426 7.37 20.79 20.93
N THR A 427 8.19 21.15 21.93
CA THR A 427 9.65 21.21 21.82
C THR A 427 10.26 19.81 21.67
N VAL A 428 9.77 18.82 22.42
CA VAL A 428 10.19 17.41 22.28
C VAL A 428 9.94 16.88 20.85
N CYS A 429 8.82 17.31 20.24
CA CYS A 429 8.43 16.92 18.89
C CYS A 429 9.22 17.62 17.77
N LEU A 430 9.98 18.67 18.07
CA LEU A 430 10.78 19.34 17.05
C LEU A 430 11.85 18.39 16.47
N PRO A 431 12.25 18.59 15.20
CA PRO A 431 13.40 17.89 14.64
C PRO A 431 14.65 18.12 15.50
N ARG A 432 15.54 17.11 15.56
CA ARG A 432 16.82 17.23 16.27
C ARG A 432 17.67 18.44 15.83
N ALA A 433 17.57 18.80 14.55
CA ALA A 433 18.24 19.98 14.00
C ALA A 433 17.72 21.32 14.58
N LYS A 434 16.50 21.33 15.12
CA LYS A 434 15.87 22.49 15.77
C LYS A 434 15.88 22.36 17.31
N GLY A 435 16.76 21.52 17.86
CA GLY A 435 16.90 21.33 19.32
C GLY A 435 15.87 20.40 19.97
N GLY A 436 15.01 19.72 19.20
CA GLY A 436 14.06 18.74 19.74
C GLY A 436 14.61 17.31 19.82
N LEU A 437 13.81 16.37 20.34
CA LEU A 437 14.21 14.94 20.43
C LEU A 437 13.87 14.15 19.15
N GLY A 438 13.15 14.77 18.20
CA GLY A 438 12.69 14.14 16.97
C GLY A 438 11.54 13.15 17.19
N VAL A 439 10.74 13.34 18.25
CA VAL A 439 9.52 12.56 18.46
C VAL A 439 8.45 13.03 17.49
N ARG A 440 7.80 12.11 16.77
CA ARG A 440 6.75 12.52 15.83
C ARG A 440 5.49 12.96 16.59
N ASP A 441 4.95 14.12 16.23
CA ASP A 441 3.63 14.52 16.72
C ASP A 441 2.55 13.67 16.05
N ILE A 442 1.87 12.86 16.85
CA ILE A 442 0.81 11.96 16.41
C ILE A 442 -0.34 12.70 15.70
N ARG A 443 -0.66 13.93 16.12
CA ARG A 443 -1.74 14.71 15.48
C ARG A 443 -1.34 15.11 14.06
N LEU A 444 -0.12 15.62 13.88
CA LEU A 444 0.39 15.97 12.55
C LEU A 444 0.55 14.72 11.68
N VAL A 445 1.01 13.61 12.25
CA VAL A 445 1.07 12.32 11.54
C VAL A 445 -0.32 11.88 11.07
N ASN A 446 -1.34 11.93 11.93
CA ASN A 446 -2.71 11.58 11.54
C ASN A 446 -3.24 12.45 10.40
N LEU A 447 -3.10 13.78 10.50
CA LEU A 447 -3.51 14.70 9.43
C LEU A 447 -2.77 14.43 8.13
N SER A 448 -1.46 14.16 8.18
CA SER A 448 -0.67 13.83 6.98
C SER A 448 -1.07 12.50 6.34
N LEU A 449 -1.41 11.49 7.15
CA LEU A 449 -1.89 10.19 6.65
C LEU A 449 -3.29 10.30 6.03
N LEU A 450 -4.17 11.14 6.60
CA LEU A 450 -5.47 11.43 6.01
C LEU A 450 -5.33 12.25 4.71
N ALA A 451 -4.44 13.24 4.67
CA ALA A 451 -4.16 13.98 3.45
C ALA A 451 -3.65 13.09 2.30
N LYS A 452 -2.95 11.98 2.62
CA LYS A 452 -2.59 10.96 1.64
C LYS A 452 -3.82 10.38 0.92
N TRP A 453 -4.99 10.29 1.55
CA TRP A 453 -6.22 9.88 0.86
C TRP A 453 -6.70 10.91 -0.16
N ARG A 454 -6.64 12.21 0.16
CA ARG A 454 -6.95 13.27 -0.82
C ARG A 454 -5.98 13.24 -1.99
N TRP A 455 -4.69 13.07 -1.70
CA TRP A 455 -3.67 12.91 -2.75
C TRP A 455 -3.97 11.69 -3.64
N ARG A 456 -4.30 10.56 -3.03
CA ARG A 456 -4.67 9.37 -3.79
C ARG A 456 -5.94 9.57 -4.61
N LEU A 457 -6.92 10.33 -4.11
CA LEU A 457 -8.17 10.58 -4.83
C LEU A 457 -7.91 11.27 -6.17
N VAL A 458 -7.04 12.29 -6.18
CA VAL A 458 -6.72 13.06 -7.41
C VAL A 458 -5.91 12.26 -8.44
N GLN A 459 -5.19 11.22 -8.04
CA GLN A 459 -4.41 10.40 -8.97
C GLN A 459 -5.32 9.68 -10.00
N PRO A 460 -4.83 9.36 -11.21
CA PRO A 460 -5.66 8.78 -12.27
C PRO A 460 -5.99 7.27 -12.12
N ASP A 461 -5.79 6.65 -10.94
CA ASP A 461 -6.06 5.22 -10.75
C ASP A 461 -7.56 4.87 -10.72
N LYS A 462 -7.92 3.80 -11.43
CA LYS A 462 -9.25 3.15 -11.40
C LYS A 462 -9.28 2.12 -10.26
N ALA A 463 -9.69 2.56 -9.08
CA ALA A 463 -9.81 1.69 -7.92
C ALA A 463 -11.25 1.67 -7.41
N LEU A 464 -11.75 0.50 -7.01
CA LEU A 464 -13.13 0.31 -6.52
C LEU A 464 -13.52 1.32 -5.44
N TRP A 465 -12.59 1.61 -4.52
CA TRP A 465 -12.80 2.57 -3.45
C TRP A 465 -13.09 3.99 -3.96
N LYS A 466 -12.46 4.41 -5.06
CA LYS A 466 -12.76 5.70 -5.70
C LYS A 466 -14.09 5.68 -6.42
N GLU A 467 -14.38 4.61 -7.13
CA GLU A 467 -15.66 4.44 -7.85
C GLU A 467 -16.83 4.55 -6.87
N VAL A 468 -16.71 3.93 -5.68
CA VAL A 468 -17.70 4.05 -4.60
C VAL A 468 -17.87 5.51 -4.14
N LEU A 469 -16.78 6.26 -3.97
CA LEU A 469 -16.87 7.67 -3.57
C LEU A 469 -17.48 8.54 -4.67
N ILE A 470 -17.07 8.35 -5.92
CA ILE A 470 -17.60 9.08 -7.09
C ILE A 470 -19.09 8.78 -7.26
N CYS A 471 -19.48 7.53 -7.06
CA CYS A 471 -20.86 7.08 -7.08
C CYS A 471 -21.70 7.75 -5.97
N LYS A 472 -21.20 7.77 -4.73
CA LYS A 472 -21.91 8.31 -3.58
C LYS A 472 -21.96 9.85 -3.55
N TYR A 473 -20.88 10.51 -3.98
CA TYR A 473 -20.68 11.96 -3.83
C TYR A 473 -20.61 12.74 -5.15
N GLY A 474 -20.63 12.06 -6.29
CA GLY A 474 -20.52 12.65 -7.62
C GLY A 474 -19.07 12.78 -8.11
N SER A 475 -18.89 12.96 -9.42
CA SER A 475 -17.57 13.13 -10.07
C SER A 475 -16.85 14.43 -9.68
N ARG A 476 -17.58 15.40 -9.14
CA ARG A 476 -17.05 16.70 -8.73
C ARG A 476 -16.08 16.62 -7.54
N ILE A 477 -16.04 15.50 -6.80
CA ILE A 477 -15.13 15.30 -5.66
C ILE A 477 -13.64 15.21 -6.04
N ILE A 478 -13.34 14.89 -7.30
CA ILE A 478 -11.95 14.72 -7.78
C ILE A 478 -11.30 16.09 -8.01
N PHE A 479 -12.13 17.12 -8.22
CA PHE A 479 -11.68 18.47 -8.48
C PHE A 479 -11.73 19.28 -7.18
N PRO A 480 -10.73 20.14 -6.93
CA PRO A 480 -10.81 21.07 -5.82
C PRO A 480 -11.92 22.07 -6.14
N LEU A 481 -13.13 21.80 -5.63
CA LEU A 481 -14.21 22.77 -5.65
C LEU A 481 -13.90 23.84 -4.60
N TYR A 482 -14.04 25.09 -5.05
CA TYR A 482 -13.97 26.33 -4.30
C TYR A 482 -14.31 26.20 -2.81
N PRO A 483 -13.57 26.89 -1.91
CA PRO A 483 -14.03 27.10 -0.55
C PRO A 483 -15.30 27.98 -0.59
N GLY A 484 -16.48 27.35 -0.64
CA GLY A 484 -17.76 28.08 -0.68
C GLY A 484 -19.00 27.25 -1.01
N ASP A 485 -18.94 26.38 -2.01
CA ASP A 485 -20.12 25.62 -2.50
C ASP A 485 -20.27 24.24 -1.85
N ASN A 486 -20.18 24.21 -0.53
CA ASN A 486 -20.27 22.99 0.28
C ASN A 486 -21.73 22.54 0.51
N VAL A 487 -22.50 22.32 -0.54
CA VAL A 487 -23.77 21.58 -0.44
C VAL A 487 -23.43 20.09 -0.46
N TRP A 488 -22.98 19.58 0.68
CA TRP A 488 -22.71 18.16 0.83
C TRP A 488 -24.04 17.39 0.89
N PRO A 489 -24.15 16.22 0.23
CA PRO A 489 -25.31 15.36 0.42
C PRO A 489 -25.51 15.07 1.91
N SER A 490 -26.75 15.09 2.40
CA SER A 490 -27.09 14.72 3.79
C SER A 490 -26.56 13.32 4.18
N VAL A 491 -26.32 12.48 3.18
CA VAL A 491 -25.78 11.12 3.28
C VAL A 491 -24.25 11.05 3.41
N ALA A 492 -23.54 12.18 3.55
CA ALA A 492 -22.09 12.24 3.65
C ALA A 492 -21.53 11.52 4.88
N SER A 493 -20.66 10.53 4.67
CA SER A 493 -20.09 9.74 5.76
C SER A 493 -19.25 10.60 6.70
N ARG A 494 -19.15 10.18 7.96
CA ARG A 494 -18.33 10.89 8.95
C ARG A 494 -16.86 10.90 8.54
N TRP A 495 -16.41 9.81 7.91
CA TRP A 495 -15.06 9.68 7.38
C TRP A 495 -14.80 10.71 6.26
N TRP A 496 -15.74 10.84 5.32
CA TRP A 496 -15.66 11.82 4.24
C TRP A 496 -15.61 13.26 4.78
N LEU A 497 -16.48 13.59 5.73
CA LEU A 497 -16.48 14.90 6.39
C LEU A 497 -15.18 15.18 7.13
N ASP A 498 -14.61 14.18 7.80
CA ASP A 498 -13.33 14.30 8.49
C ASP A 498 -12.16 14.52 7.51
N LEU A 499 -12.23 13.92 6.31
CA LEU A 499 -11.26 14.08 5.23
C LEU A 499 -11.33 15.47 4.58
N MET A 500 -12.54 16.01 4.39
CA MET A 500 -12.73 17.34 3.81
C MET A 500 -12.48 18.46 4.83
N SER A 501 -12.67 18.21 6.12
CA SER A 501 -12.41 19.17 7.21
C SER A 501 -10.95 19.17 7.73
N LEU A 502 -9.99 18.69 6.93
CA LEU A 502 -8.57 18.68 7.35
C LEU A 502 -8.00 20.10 7.50
N GLU A 503 -8.42 21.02 6.64
CA GLU A 503 -7.91 22.41 6.58
C GLU A 503 -8.34 23.24 7.80
N GLY A 504 -9.61 23.13 8.21
CA GLY A 504 -10.13 23.81 9.41
C GLY A 504 -9.45 23.39 10.71
N SER A 505 -8.69 22.29 10.71
CA SER A 505 -7.95 21.82 11.90
C SER A 505 -6.59 22.52 12.11
N VAL A 506 -6.10 23.22 11.09
CA VAL A 506 -4.81 23.95 11.06
C VAL A 506 -5.02 25.44 10.69
N GLY A 507 -6.23 25.84 10.28
CA GLY A 507 -6.61 27.23 10.00
C GLY A 507 -6.08 27.77 8.67
N THR A 508 -5.60 26.89 7.79
CA THR A 508 -5.04 27.24 6.47
C THR A 508 -5.40 26.18 5.45
N ASP A 509 -5.66 26.58 4.20
CA ASP A 509 -5.82 25.67 3.06
C ASP A 509 -4.44 25.18 2.57
N TRP A 510 -3.72 24.50 3.45
CA TRP A 510 -2.35 24.07 3.20
C TRP A 510 -2.25 22.95 2.14
N PHE A 511 -3.32 22.16 1.95
CA PHE A 511 -3.29 21.02 1.03
C PHE A 511 -3.54 21.47 -0.41
N ASN A 512 -4.62 22.22 -0.67
CA ASN A 512 -4.95 22.62 -2.05
C ASN A 512 -3.95 23.65 -2.59
N ARG A 513 -3.28 24.41 -1.71
CA ARG A 513 -2.21 25.33 -2.11
C ARG A 513 -1.02 24.63 -2.76
N GLU A 514 -0.69 23.43 -2.28
CA GLU A 514 0.52 22.68 -2.65
C GLU A 514 0.28 21.59 -3.68
N VAL A 515 -0.99 21.21 -3.91
CA VAL A 515 -1.40 20.34 -5.03
C VAL A 515 -1.60 21.20 -6.27
N VAL A 516 -0.77 20.99 -7.28
CA VAL A 516 -0.86 21.68 -8.58
C VAL A 516 -1.03 20.66 -9.69
N LYS A 517 -1.78 21.00 -10.72
CA LYS A 517 -1.92 20.14 -11.90
C LYS A 517 -0.89 20.55 -12.96
N LYS A 518 -0.05 19.61 -13.39
CA LYS A 518 0.87 19.79 -14.51
C LYS A 518 0.21 19.26 -15.77
N VAL A 519 -0.08 20.17 -16.69
CA VAL A 519 -0.81 19.87 -17.93
C VAL A 519 0.15 19.36 -18.98
N GLY A 520 -0.14 18.19 -19.53
CA GLY A 520 0.60 17.59 -20.63
C GLY A 520 -0.21 17.71 -21.92
N ASN A 521 -1.07 16.72 -22.18
CA ASN A 521 -1.91 16.69 -23.37
C ASN A 521 -3.17 17.56 -23.26
N GLY A 522 -3.56 17.97 -22.04
CA GLY A 522 -4.66 18.88 -21.75
C GLY A 522 -6.05 18.23 -21.72
N ASP A 523 -6.16 16.91 -21.84
CA ASP A 523 -7.45 16.23 -22.04
C ASP A 523 -8.27 16.06 -20.75
N THR A 524 -7.63 16.18 -19.60
CA THR A 524 -8.31 15.98 -18.30
C THR A 524 -8.40 17.26 -17.48
N THR A 525 -7.83 18.35 -17.98
CA THR A 525 -7.72 19.64 -17.28
C THR A 525 -8.71 20.63 -17.85
N ARG A 526 -9.61 21.13 -17.02
CA ARG A 526 -10.58 22.15 -17.43
C ARG A 526 -9.90 23.51 -17.47
N PHE A 527 -9.99 24.18 -18.61
CA PHE A 527 -9.26 25.41 -18.87
C PHE A 527 -9.57 26.51 -17.84
N TRP A 528 -10.85 26.78 -17.59
CA TRP A 528 -11.25 27.88 -16.70
C TRP A 528 -11.23 27.53 -15.21
N LEU A 529 -11.56 26.28 -14.89
CA LEU A 529 -11.97 25.86 -13.54
C LEU A 529 -10.85 25.20 -12.74
N ASP A 530 -9.89 24.55 -13.40
CA ASP A 530 -8.79 23.89 -12.71
C ASP A 530 -7.63 24.88 -12.48
N ARG A 531 -6.87 24.71 -11.39
CA ARG A 531 -5.63 25.47 -11.16
C ARG A 531 -4.48 24.79 -11.90
N TRP A 532 -4.21 25.26 -13.11
CA TRP A 532 -3.15 24.72 -13.97
C TRP A 532 -2.15 25.76 -14.48
N VAL A 533 -2.53 27.05 -14.48
CA VAL A 533 -1.62 28.18 -14.75
C VAL A 533 -1.70 29.18 -13.61
N GLY A 534 -0.57 29.39 -12.92
CA GLY A 534 -0.46 30.32 -11.79
C GLY A 534 -1.04 29.81 -10.47
N ASN A 535 -1.40 30.75 -9.59
CA ASN A 535 -1.78 30.43 -8.20
C ASN A 535 -3.29 30.24 -7.96
N GLU A 536 -4.13 30.57 -8.93
CA GLU A 536 -5.59 30.49 -8.82
C GLU A 536 -6.19 30.07 -10.18
N PRO A 537 -7.42 29.50 -10.20
CA PRO A 537 -8.12 29.20 -11.45
C PRO A 537 -8.34 30.44 -12.32
N LEU A 538 -8.34 30.25 -13.64
CA LEU A 538 -8.48 31.35 -14.61
C LEU A 538 -9.83 32.06 -14.47
N CYS A 539 -10.91 31.39 -14.04
CA CYS A 539 -12.18 32.08 -13.81
C CYS A 539 -12.20 33.00 -12.58
N VAL A 540 -11.26 32.84 -11.64
CA VAL A 540 -11.07 33.78 -10.52
C VAL A 540 -10.21 34.96 -10.96
N THR A 541 -9.15 34.70 -11.73
CA THR A 541 -8.29 35.77 -12.25
C THR A 541 -9.02 36.62 -13.31
N PHE A 542 -9.83 36.00 -14.16
CA PHE A 542 -10.53 36.64 -15.28
C PHE A 542 -12.05 36.36 -15.22
N PRO A 543 -12.77 36.84 -14.18
CA PRO A 543 -14.19 36.53 -13.97
C PRO A 543 -15.06 37.06 -15.11
N ARG A 544 -14.68 38.19 -15.70
CA ARG A 544 -15.37 38.78 -16.84
C ARG A 544 -15.28 37.91 -18.09
N LEU A 545 -14.08 37.47 -18.49
CA LEU A 545 -13.88 36.56 -19.61
C LEU A 545 -14.60 35.23 -19.38
N PHE A 546 -14.51 34.68 -18.17
CA PHE A 546 -15.24 33.45 -17.82
C PHE A 546 -16.76 33.60 -17.98
N SER A 547 -17.33 34.75 -17.58
CA SER A 547 -18.78 35.00 -17.69
C SER A 547 -19.29 34.91 -19.13
N ILE A 548 -18.50 35.42 -20.09
CA ILE A 548 -18.84 35.52 -21.51
C ILE A 548 -18.32 34.35 -22.35
N SER A 549 -17.49 33.46 -21.79
CA SER A 549 -17.01 32.25 -22.46
C SER A 549 -18.13 31.25 -22.75
N CYS A 550 -18.11 30.68 -23.94
CA CYS A 550 -18.93 29.52 -24.32
C CYS A 550 -18.30 28.19 -23.85
N GLN A 551 -17.01 28.18 -23.53
CA GLN A 551 -16.19 26.99 -23.26
C GLN A 551 -15.90 26.80 -21.76
N LYS A 552 -16.87 27.09 -20.87
CA LYS A 552 -16.63 27.15 -19.41
C LYS A 552 -16.12 25.84 -18.79
N GLU A 553 -16.59 24.70 -19.30
CA GLU A 553 -16.23 23.35 -18.83
C GLU A 553 -15.28 22.62 -19.80
N MET A 554 -14.80 23.28 -20.85
CA MET A 554 -13.96 22.63 -21.86
C MET A 554 -12.55 22.36 -21.33
N MET A 555 -11.95 21.29 -21.86
CA MET A 555 -10.60 20.86 -21.53
C MET A 555 -9.55 21.69 -22.26
N VAL A 556 -8.38 21.88 -21.66
CA VAL A 556 -7.26 22.66 -22.22
C VAL A 556 -6.90 22.16 -23.62
N GLY A 557 -6.77 20.83 -23.79
CA GLY A 557 -6.42 20.20 -25.05
C GLY A 557 -7.46 20.37 -26.16
N ALA A 558 -8.70 20.74 -25.81
CA ALA A 558 -9.78 21.01 -26.76
C ALA A 558 -9.88 22.50 -27.14
N ILE A 559 -9.32 23.41 -26.34
CA ILE A 559 -9.24 24.85 -26.65
C ILE A 559 -7.97 25.15 -27.44
N TRP A 560 -6.91 24.38 -27.22
CA TRP A 560 -5.66 24.50 -27.95
C TRP A 560 -5.74 23.83 -29.34
N VAL A 561 -5.51 24.60 -30.40
CA VAL A 561 -5.49 24.09 -31.78
C VAL A 561 -4.04 24.04 -32.26
N GLY A 562 -3.54 22.83 -32.50
CA GLY A 562 -2.18 22.61 -33.00
C GLY A 562 -2.10 22.80 -34.52
N GLY A 563 -1.29 23.77 -34.98
CA GLY A 563 -0.90 23.96 -36.37
C GLY A 563 0.62 23.92 -36.57
N VAL A 564 1.07 23.63 -37.79
CA VAL A 564 2.50 23.64 -38.16
C VAL A 564 2.97 25.10 -38.15
N GLY A 565 3.68 25.52 -37.10
CA GLY A 565 4.19 26.89 -36.94
C GLY A 565 4.02 27.52 -35.56
N GLY A 566 3.36 26.83 -34.63
CA GLY A 566 3.00 27.35 -33.30
C GLY A 566 1.50 27.15 -33.09
N GLY A 567 1.10 26.62 -31.93
CA GLY A 567 -0.31 26.41 -31.65
C GLY A 567 -1.01 27.71 -31.26
N ASP A 568 -2.29 27.81 -31.57
CA ASP A 568 -3.14 28.96 -31.24
C ASP A 568 -4.27 28.55 -30.29
N TRP A 569 -4.64 29.47 -29.39
CA TRP A 569 -5.77 29.29 -28.48
C TRP A 569 -7.09 29.68 -29.17
N ASN A 570 -8.00 28.71 -29.35
CA ASN A 570 -9.31 28.96 -29.95
C ASN A 570 -10.36 29.31 -28.89
N PHE A 571 -10.46 30.59 -28.55
CA PHE A 571 -11.46 31.11 -27.61
C PHE A 571 -12.80 31.41 -28.27
N MET A 572 -13.88 30.81 -27.76
CA MET A 572 -15.25 31.07 -28.21
C MET A 572 -16.03 31.90 -27.18
N TRP A 573 -16.48 33.09 -27.61
CA TRP A 573 -17.22 34.04 -26.79
C TRP A 573 -18.70 34.09 -27.18
N ARG A 574 -19.59 34.36 -26.21
CA ARG A 574 -21.05 34.50 -26.43
C ARG A 574 -21.42 35.71 -27.29
N ARG A 575 -20.53 36.70 -27.36
CA ARG A 575 -20.69 37.97 -28.09
C ARG A 575 -19.31 38.51 -28.46
N ASN A 576 -19.28 39.51 -29.35
CA ASN A 576 -18.07 40.27 -29.63
C ASN A 576 -17.53 40.93 -28.35
N LEU A 577 -16.21 40.94 -28.23
CA LEU A 577 -15.50 41.56 -27.12
C LEU A 577 -15.58 43.08 -27.23
N PHE A 578 -15.66 43.75 -26.09
CA PHE A 578 -15.42 45.19 -26.04
C PHE A 578 -13.91 45.48 -25.98
N VAL A 579 -13.49 46.68 -26.37
CA VAL A 579 -12.07 47.10 -26.39
C VAL A 579 -11.35 46.85 -25.05
N TRP A 580 -12.03 47.07 -23.92
CA TRP A 580 -11.46 46.80 -22.59
C TRP A 580 -11.41 45.29 -22.23
N GLU A 581 -12.19 44.44 -22.91
CA GLU A 581 -12.15 42.98 -22.76
C GLU A 581 -11.03 42.37 -23.64
N GLU A 582 -10.69 43.00 -24.77
CA GLU A 582 -9.54 42.60 -25.61
C GLU A 582 -8.22 42.70 -24.85
N GLY A 583 -8.03 43.78 -24.06
CA GLY A 583 -6.86 43.91 -23.18
C GLY A 583 -6.75 42.76 -22.16
N LEU A 584 -7.87 42.26 -21.64
CA LEU A 584 -7.88 41.11 -20.72
C LEU A 584 -7.52 39.80 -21.44
N VAL A 585 -7.87 39.65 -22.72
CA VAL A 585 -7.48 38.48 -23.52
C VAL A 585 -5.98 38.48 -23.78
N LEU A 586 -5.37 39.64 -24.05
CA LEU A 586 -3.92 39.74 -24.19
C LEU A 586 -3.19 39.33 -22.90
N SER A 587 -3.62 39.83 -21.74
CA SER A 587 -3.07 39.41 -20.45
C SER A 587 -3.31 37.93 -20.14
N LEU A 588 -4.41 37.35 -20.64
CA LEU A 588 -4.65 35.91 -20.54
C LEU A 588 -3.65 35.15 -21.41
N ILE A 589 -3.45 35.54 -22.67
CA ILE A 589 -2.50 34.90 -23.58
C ILE A 589 -1.07 34.96 -23.03
N GLU A 590 -0.62 36.12 -22.56
CA GLU A 590 0.70 36.29 -21.92
C GLU A 590 0.88 35.34 -20.72
N LYS A 591 -0.19 35.12 -19.94
CA LYS A 591 -0.14 34.19 -18.81
C LYS A 591 -0.09 32.72 -19.25
N LEU A 592 -0.60 32.41 -20.44
CA LEU A 592 -0.56 31.08 -21.06
C LEU A 592 0.75 30.83 -21.83
N GLU A 593 1.52 31.89 -22.15
CA GLU A 593 2.83 31.76 -22.78
C GLU A 593 3.76 30.90 -21.92
N GLY A 594 4.39 29.90 -22.56
CA GLY A 594 5.28 28.94 -21.90
C GLY A 594 4.68 27.56 -21.61
N TRP A 595 3.39 27.35 -21.85
CA TRP A 595 2.83 26.00 -21.94
C TRP A 595 2.86 25.49 -23.38
N GLU A 596 3.44 24.31 -23.58
CA GLU A 596 3.41 23.58 -24.84
C GLU A 596 2.70 22.23 -24.63
N ARG A 597 1.90 21.82 -25.62
CA ARG A 597 1.23 20.52 -25.57
C ARG A 597 2.27 19.41 -25.68
N VAL A 598 2.33 18.54 -24.68
CA VAL A 598 3.16 17.33 -24.66
C VAL A 598 2.26 16.11 -24.82
N GLU A 599 2.71 15.05 -25.48
CA GLU A 599 1.93 13.79 -25.61
C GLU A 599 1.66 13.09 -24.26
N LEU A 600 2.40 13.45 -23.22
CA LEU A 600 2.22 12.89 -21.88
C LEU A 600 0.86 13.30 -21.30
N ALA A 601 0.20 12.38 -20.60
CA ALA A 601 -1.05 12.68 -19.91
C ALA A 601 -0.84 13.73 -18.80
N ASP A 602 -1.89 14.51 -18.55
CA ASP A 602 -1.93 15.43 -17.40
C ASP A 602 -1.67 14.68 -16.08
N SER A 603 -0.95 15.34 -15.16
CA SER A 603 -0.59 14.73 -13.87
C SER A 603 -0.72 15.72 -12.72
N TRP A 604 -1.00 15.20 -11.52
CA TRP A 604 -0.99 15.99 -10.30
C TRP A 604 0.41 16.00 -9.69
N TRP A 605 0.84 17.17 -9.24
CA TRP A 605 2.16 17.45 -8.70
C TRP A 605 2.06 18.02 -7.29
N TRP A 606 2.95 17.59 -6.41
CA TRP A 606 3.08 18.08 -5.04
C TRP A 606 4.30 19.01 -4.93
N ASN A 607 4.07 20.31 -4.75
CA ASN A 607 5.12 21.33 -4.83
C ASN A 607 6.21 21.25 -3.74
N LEU A 608 5.91 20.67 -2.57
CA LEU A 608 6.88 20.62 -1.47
C LEU A 608 7.94 19.52 -1.60
N GLU A 609 7.80 18.59 -2.55
CA GLU A 609 8.77 17.52 -2.79
C GLU A 609 9.32 17.63 -4.23
N GLU A 610 10.63 17.45 -4.38
CA GLU A 610 11.31 17.60 -5.68
C GLU A 610 10.86 16.55 -6.72
N GLU A 611 10.39 15.38 -6.26
CA GLU A 611 9.82 14.32 -7.13
C GLU A 611 8.35 14.55 -7.49
N GLY A 612 7.70 15.58 -6.93
CA GLY A 612 6.29 15.88 -7.20
C GLY A 612 5.29 14.89 -6.61
N VAL A 613 5.75 13.93 -5.82
CA VAL A 613 4.91 12.91 -5.18
C VAL A 613 4.72 13.26 -3.71
N PHE A 614 3.48 13.17 -3.22
CA PHE A 614 3.17 13.24 -1.79
C PHE A 614 3.75 12.02 -1.05
N VAL A 615 5.04 12.08 -0.71
CA VAL A 615 5.71 11.09 0.12
C VAL A 615 5.88 11.70 1.50
N GLY A 616 5.12 11.23 2.48
CA GLY A 616 5.22 11.71 3.89
C GLY A 616 6.59 11.51 4.56
N ILE A 617 7.62 11.07 3.82
CA ILE A 617 8.99 10.81 4.27
C ILE A 617 10.00 11.09 3.11
N GLY A 618 9.79 12.10 2.26
CA GLY A 618 10.66 12.38 1.09
C GLY A 618 12.08 12.80 1.44
N ARG A 619 12.28 13.51 2.56
CA ARG A 619 13.62 14.03 2.94
C ARG A 619 14.65 13.01 3.45
N ARG A 620 14.38 11.69 3.42
CA ARG A 620 15.29 10.69 4.01
C ARG A 620 16.49 10.34 3.12
N LYS A 621 16.33 10.28 1.79
CA LYS A 621 17.41 9.92 0.86
C LYS A 621 18.45 11.05 0.77
N LEU A 622 18.00 12.26 0.43
CA LEU A 622 18.87 13.43 0.30
C LEU A 622 19.62 13.72 1.61
N ARG A 623 18.92 13.65 2.75
CA ARG A 623 19.55 13.87 4.07
C ARG A 623 20.55 12.77 4.43
N LYS A 624 20.31 11.51 4.08
CA LYS A 624 21.28 10.42 4.25
C LYS A 624 22.50 10.62 3.35
N GLY A 625 22.30 11.08 2.11
CA GLY A 625 23.36 11.43 1.18
C GLY A 625 24.24 12.57 1.71
N TYR A 626 23.64 13.68 2.15
CA TYR A 626 24.39 14.78 2.78
C TYR A 626 25.08 14.38 4.08
N TRP A 627 24.46 13.54 4.92
CA TRP A 627 25.11 12.99 6.12
C TRP A 627 26.33 12.13 5.78
N MET A 628 26.28 11.41 4.67
CA MET A 628 27.39 10.60 4.19
C MET A 628 28.55 11.44 3.70
N VAL A 629 28.26 12.49 2.91
CA VAL A 629 29.27 13.49 2.50
C VAL A 629 29.88 14.15 3.74
N TRP A 630 29.06 14.57 4.70
CA TRP A 630 29.54 15.14 5.96
C TRP A 630 30.45 14.19 6.76
N HIS A 631 30.11 12.91 6.83
CA HIS A 631 30.98 11.91 7.46
C HIS A 631 32.29 11.72 6.70
N ALA A 632 32.27 11.73 5.37
CA ALA A 632 33.48 11.65 4.57
C ALA A 632 34.38 12.88 4.81
N VAL A 633 33.80 14.07 4.95
CA VAL A 633 34.50 15.30 5.35
C VAL A 633 35.15 15.13 6.71
N MET A 634 34.37 14.78 7.74
CA MET A 634 34.88 14.62 9.10
C MET A 634 35.96 13.55 9.21
N TRP A 635 35.77 12.42 8.51
CA TRP A 635 36.75 11.34 8.45
C TRP A 635 38.05 11.75 7.78
N SER A 636 37.97 12.44 6.63
CA SER A 636 39.16 12.88 5.88
C SER A 636 39.94 13.96 6.63
N ILE A 637 39.25 14.90 7.29
CA ILE A 637 39.87 15.90 8.16
C ILE A 637 40.52 15.22 9.38
N TRP A 638 39.83 14.29 10.03
CA TRP A 638 40.38 13.55 11.17
C TRP A 638 41.62 12.74 10.77
N LYS A 639 41.58 12.08 9.61
CA LYS A 639 42.71 11.33 9.06
C LYS A 639 43.89 12.25 8.74
N ALA A 640 43.67 13.35 8.02
CA ALA A 640 44.72 14.32 7.71
C ALA A 640 45.34 14.95 8.97
N ARG A 641 44.52 15.22 10.00
CA ARG A 641 45.02 15.69 11.31
C ARG A 641 45.92 14.66 11.96
N ASN A 642 45.52 13.40 11.98
CA ASN A 642 46.31 12.33 12.60
C ASN A 642 47.58 12.01 11.80
N ASP A 643 47.53 12.02 10.47
CA ASP A 643 48.73 11.87 9.63
C ASP A 643 49.74 12.99 9.87
N ARG A 644 49.26 14.23 10.11
CA ARG A 644 50.12 15.35 10.49
C ARG A 644 50.72 15.20 11.89
N ILE A 645 49.95 14.72 12.87
CA ILE A 645 50.40 14.61 14.27
C ILE A 645 51.33 13.41 14.47
N PHE A 646 50.98 12.25 13.91
CA PHE A 646 51.63 10.98 14.21
C PHE A 646 52.62 10.53 13.14
N ASN A 647 52.45 10.97 11.89
CA ASN A 647 53.27 10.53 10.75
C ASN A 647 54.06 11.67 10.10
N SER A 648 53.98 12.90 10.63
CA SER A 648 54.59 14.13 10.07
C SER A 648 54.27 14.38 8.58
N LEU A 649 53.17 13.82 8.09
CA LEU A 649 52.71 13.97 6.71
C LEU A 649 51.77 15.18 6.61
N VAL A 650 52.12 16.14 5.76
CA VAL A 650 51.28 17.31 5.47
C VAL A 650 50.60 17.09 4.13
N LYS A 651 49.27 16.98 4.15
CA LYS A 651 48.43 16.97 2.94
C LYS A 651 47.96 18.38 2.62
N ASP A 652 47.92 18.74 1.34
CA ASP A 652 47.32 19.98 0.91
C ASP A 652 45.78 19.91 1.02
N VAL A 653 45.13 21.07 1.12
CA VAL A 653 43.68 21.18 1.20
C VAL A 653 43.02 20.61 -0.06
N ALA A 654 43.65 20.76 -1.23
CA ALA A 654 43.18 20.18 -2.48
C ALA A 654 43.09 18.65 -2.41
N ASP A 655 44.14 17.99 -1.89
CA ASP A 655 44.19 16.53 -1.74
C ASP A 655 43.13 16.02 -0.75
N ILE A 656 42.91 16.76 0.34
CA ILE A 656 41.87 16.42 1.33
C ILE A 656 40.47 16.53 0.70
N VAL A 657 40.24 17.55 -0.12
CA VAL A 657 38.96 17.72 -0.83
C VAL A 657 38.74 16.60 -1.84
N ASP A 658 39.77 16.14 -2.53
CA ASP A 658 39.67 15.03 -3.48
C ASP A 658 39.47 13.69 -2.77
N ASP A 659 40.14 13.45 -1.64
CA ASP A 659 39.86 12.31 -0.74
C ASP A 659 38.38 12.30 -0.30
N ILE A 660 37.82 13.46 0.06
CA ILE A 660 36.40 13.59 0.45
C ILE A 660 35.48 13.23 -0.72
N LYS A 661 35.76 13.72 -1.94
CA LYS A 661 34.96 13.42 -3.13
C LYS A 661 34.97 11.92 -3.42
N VAL A 662 36.15 11.29 -3.42
CA VAL A 662 36.32 9.86 -3.69
C VAL A 662 35.65 8.99 -2.63
N ILE A 663 35.87 9.28 -1.35
CA ILE A 663 35.28 8.51 -0.24
C ILE A 663 33.76 8.66 -0.23
N SER A 664 33.24 9.88 -0.38
CA SER A 664 31.80 10.12 -0.41
C SER A 664 31.10 9.45 -1.60
N TRP A 665 31.75 9.43 -2.77
CA TRP A 665 31.24 8.73 -3.96
C TRP A 665 31.25 7.21 -3.79
N ASN A 666 32.35 6.63 -3.30
CA ASN A 666 32.45 5.19 -3.02
C ASN A 666 31.42 4.73 -1.96
N TRP A 667 31.22 5.53 -0.93
CA TRP A 667 30.20 5.26 0.08
C TRP A 667 28.78 5.39 -0.49
N ALA A 668 28.56 6.32 -1.41
CA ALA A 668 27.28 6.48 -2.08
C ALA A 668 26.96 5.27 -2.96
N ASN A 669 27.89 4.84 -3.81
CA ASN A 669 27.71 3.67 -4.68
C ASN A 669 27.52 2.36 -3.91
N SER A 670 28.14 2.22 -2.73
CA SER A 670 28.00 1.01 -1.91
C SER A 670 26.73 1.00 -1.05
N ARG A 671 26.20 2.17 -0.64
CA ARG A 671 25.10 2.28 0.33
C ARG A 671 23.76 2.74 -0.25
N LEU A 672 23.75 3.40 -1.40
CA LEU A 672 22.53 3.88 -2.04
C LEU A 672 22.14 2.95 -3.19
N LYS A 673 20.89 2.50 -3.19
CA LYS A 673 20.32 1.58 -4.18
C LYS A 673 19.99 2.26 -5.54
N SER A 674 20.70 3.31 -5.92
CA SER A 674 20.52 4.02 -7.21
C SER A 674 21.53 3.54 -8.26
N PRO A 675 21.25 3.70 -9.56
CA PRO A 675 22.21 3.36 -10.61
C PRO A 675 23.54 4.11 -10.40
N PRO A 676 24.69 3.54 -10.78
CA PRO A 676 25.99 4.15 -10.54
C PRO A 676 26.06 5.52 -11.21
N CYS A 677 26.18 6.57 -10.39
CA CYS A 677 26.48 7.92 -10.87
C CYS A 677 27.98 7.97 -11.20
N LEU A 678 28.35 8.51 -12.37
CA LEU A 678 29.74 8.69 -12.74
C LEU A 678 30.43 9.63 -11.72
N PHE A 679 31.71 9.35 -11.41
CA PHE A 679 32.46 10.16 -10.44
C PHE A 679 32.49 11.66 -10.84
N TYR A 680 32.56 11.94 -12.14
CA TYR A 680 32.48 13.29 -12.68
C TYR A 680 31.17 14.01 -12.32
N ASP A 681 30.02 13.36 -12.55
CA ASP A 681 28.70 13.90 -12.21
C ASP A 681 28.56 14.13 -10.69
N TRP A 682 29.16 13.26 -9.88
CA TRP A 682 29.17 13.36 -8.42
C TRP A 682 29.99 14.56 -7.94
N CYS A 683 31.16 14.80 -8.54
CA CYS A 683 32.01 15.94 -8.18
C CYS A 683 31.36 17.28 -8.52
N TRP A 684 30.60 17.35 -9.61
CA TRP A 684 29.94 18.56 -10.06
C TRP A 684 28.64 18.84 -9.31
N ASN A 685 27.78 17.84 -9.14
CA ASN A 685 26.49 18.01 -8.46
C ASN A 685 26.05 16.73 -7.74
N PRO A 686 26.56 16.50 -6.51
CA PRO A 686 26.18 15.34 -5.70
C PRO A 686 24.68 15.29 -5.43
N LYS A 687 24.01 16.46 -5.33
CA LYS A 687 22.56 16.56 -5.13
C LYS A 687 21.81 15.88 -6.27
N LYS A 688 22.17 16.18 -7.52
CA LYS A 688 21.56 15.58 -8.71
C LYS A 688 21.77 14.07 -8.77
N CYS A 689 22.93 13.57 -8.33
CA CYS A 689 23.19 12.13 -8.26
C CYS A 689 22.49 11.41 -7.12
N LEU A 690 22.27 12.07 -5.98
CA LEU A 690 21.49 11.54 -4.86
C LEU A 690 19.98 11.48 -5.13
N LEU A 691 19.52 12.22 -6.15
CA LEU A 691 18.13 12.30 -6.61
C LEU A 691 17.82 11.33 -7.77
N ARG A 692 18.84 10.80 -8.45
CA ARG A 692 18.71 9.65 -9.36
C ARG A 692 18.51 8.36 -8.55
#